data_AF-A0A194S554-F1
#
_entry.id   AF-A0A194S554-F1
#
_cell.length_a   1.000
_cell.length_b   1.000
_cell.length_c   1.000
_cell.angle_alpha   90.00
_cell.angle_beta   90.00
_cell.angle_gamma   90.00
#
_symmetry.space_group_name_H-M   'P 1'
#
loop_
_entity.id
_entity.type
_entity.pdbx_description
1 polymer ?
#
loop_
_entity_poly.entity_id
_entity_poly.type
_entity_poly.pdbx_seq_one_letter_code
_entity_poly.pdbx_strand_id
1 'polypeptide(L)'
;MDGLSQPLVYTQAQSAEPAQPSQPAPAPQPAPPSSAELSLVAAAPVEPVHVTAAVVPVPPSVPPPPVVSSSSAPQQPGQSLLHPFPEQDPSALPLTGFASVPARAAVLPNAQPYTRPTPYEPPAVELGAGLSRDPPTRRFISDAEIKASQTNGMNDLVRTPGVVHDDEVQSLSVEQLKKMGLGRVPSGFCFSARMTLHAPLPRTVNENDPHPEQPARITGIYNKLLNGGLVARMVRVPVREVLREEVMLVHSEGHWDRVRATGFQTIDYLETCKEFFERLSLYVNPDSAFCARLSCGGVIEMARAVAEGQIRNGFAIVRPPGHHAEPEEAMGFCFFNNVAITARWLRTVYGSGTQKDVNGRDIKMNRVLILDWDVHHGNGTQRAFEDDADILFISLHRHGNGFYPGGDYGALESTGSGAGRGFSVNIPFLNEGMSDADYLYAFQRIVMPIAFEFAPDFVLVSAGFDAAKGDELGKMLVSPDGYAHMTHMLSSLAGGKVLVALEGGYNVNAIAESAHACVQTLVGDELPVMPSLGSASLAATNTVYEVQRMQANHWRCMGEAVEGQDELTKAGKIESLADILKAHRLYDLFHEYELFNVAFSSASLEEAYHDQLLISENIYDAEVLLVFMHDLGSMKAAYTAATLDTDLERTQLLDTSREVLDWALVDHGFGVIDVNLLAHLATVKGQPADVNRNKAREKELALYIWDNFVSLSSAQHVILFGSGAGCSALMEMVRHRGHALKERVRACISVLGHEEPPILDAASGVRPWYKNTSLVLLPATHVLQEDARRAGKHQKKFGNIHRATAEDESRPTHLLHASMPKIKEFIASKIPLEALLAAAPSASSSGNGSGSRGGGAAEDVVMGAPAGEDSRSNGLVVDGASSAVSATA
;
A
#
# COMPACT_ATOMS: atom_id res chain seq x y z
N MET A 1 -20.13 -40.94 -12.15
CA MET A 1 -20.25 -42.01 -13.16
C MET A 1 -20.15 -41.43 -14.55
N ASP A 2 -19.06 -41.53 -15.30
CA ASP A 2 -17.63 -41.34 -14.99
C ASP A 2 -16.96 -41.08 -16.36
N GLY A 3 -16.03 -40.13 -16.45
CA GLY A 3 -15.49 -39.74 -17.76
C GLY A 3 -14.56 -38.53 -17.71
N LEU A 4 -13.32 -38.76 -17.27
CA LEU A 4 -12.27 -37.75 -17.15
C LEU A 4 -11.88 -37.17 -18.53
N SER A 5 -11.97 -35.84 -18.67
CA SER A 5 -11.28 -35.08 -19.73
C SER A 5 -10.10 -34.32 -19.12
N GLN A 6 -8.88 -34.65 -19.55
CA GLN A 6 -7.66 -33.98 -19.11
C GLN A 6 -7.51 -32.60 -19.77
N PRO A 7 -6.98 -31.58 -19.07
CA PRO A 7 -6.52 -30.35 -19.71
C PRO A 7 -5.17 -30.60 -20.43
N LEU A 8 -5.10 -30.18 -21.68
CA LEU A 8 -3.91 -30.26 -22.54
C LEU A 8 -2.81 -29.32 -22.03
N VAL A 9 -1.61 -29.88 -21.78
CA VAL A 9 -0.39 -29.09 -21.53
C VAL A 9 0.24 -28.74 -22.87
N TYR A 10 0.30 -27.45 -23.20
CA TYR A 10 1.05 -26.96 -24.37
C TYR A 10 2.56 -27.04 -24.11
N THR A 11 3.19 -28.15 -24.51
CA THR A 11 4.65 -28.23 -24.60
C THR A 11 5.12 -27.76 -25.98
N GLN A 12 5.64 -26.54 -26.08
CA GLN A 12 6.51 -26.19 -27.22
C GLN A 12 7.93 -26.70 -26.94
N ALA A 13 8.30 -27.79 -27.61
CA ALA A 13 9.69 -28.15 -27.80
C ALA A 13 10.25 -27.37 -29.00
N GLN A 14 11.42 -26.76 -28.87
CA GLN A 14 12.24 -26.36 -30.01
C GLN A 14 13.52 -27.19 -30.04
N SER A 15 13.82 -27.71 -31.22
CA SER A 15 14.94 -28.60 -31.53
C SER A 15 16.26 -27.84 -31.62
N ALA A 16 17.33 -28.42 -31.09
CA ALA A 16 18.70 -27.94 -31.25
C ALA A 16 19.45 -28.77 -32.31
N GLU A 17 20.24 -28.11 -33.16
CA GLU A 17 21.50 -28.55 -33.82
C GLU A 17 21.91 -27.52 -34.91
N PRO A 18 23.16 -27.46 -35.36
CA PRO A 18 24.40 -27.36 -34.57
C PRO A 18 25.28 -26.17 -35.00
N ALA A 19 25.99 -25.53 -34.07
CA ALA A 19 26.95 -24.47 -34.40
C ALA A 19 28.39 -25.01 -34.54
N GLN A 20 29.09 -24.59 -35.61
CA GLN A 20 30.53 -24.80 -35.80
C GLN A 20 31.25 -23.45 -36.04
N PRO A 21 32.58 -23.36 -35.85
CA PRO A 21 33.16 -22.29 -35.06
C PRO A 21 33.65 -21.06 -35.86
N SER A 22 33.52 -19.89 -35.26
CA SER A 22 34.22 -18.66 -35.64
C SER A 22 35.28 -18.29 -34.58
N GLN A 23 36.39 -17.71 -35.05
CA GLN A 23 37.64 -17.55 -34.30
C GLN A 23 37.62 -16.40 -33.26
N PRO A 24 38.48 -16.44 -32.22
CA PRO A 24 38.54 -15.40 -31.20
C PRO A 24 39.30 -14.15 -31.66
N ALA A 25 38.77 -12.97 -31.34
CA ALA A 25 39.47 -11.69 -31.42
C ALA A 25 40.24 -11.41 -30.10
N PRO A 26 41.34 -10.61 -30.12
CA PRO A 26 42.36 -10.66 -29.07
C PRO A 26 42.09 -9.73 -27.87
N ALA A 27 42.68 -10.09 -26.73
CA ALA A 27 42.71 -9.26 -25.53
C ALA A 27 43.70 -8.08 -25.66
N PRO A 28 43.42 -6.90 -25.07
CA PRO A 28 44.39 -5.83 -24.95
C PRO A 28 45.41 -6.13 -23.84
N GLN A 29 46.69 -6.22 -24.21
CA GLN A 29 47.80 -6.26 -23.25
C GLN A 29 48.17 -4.86 -22.73
N PRO A 30 48.76 -4.74 -21.52
CA PRO A 30 49.19 -3.48 -20.95
C PRO A 30 50.53 -3.00 -21.54
N ALA A 31 50.76 -1.68 -21.56
CA ALA A 31 52.04 -1.06 -21.89
C ALA A 31 52.70 -0.44 -20.63
N PRO A 32 54.06 -0.42 -20.50
CA PRO A 32 54.70 -0.36 -19.18
C PRO A 32 55.71 0.85 -19.10
N PRO A 33 56.84 0.85 -18.34
CA PRO A 33 57.12 1.96 -17.41
C PRO A 33 58.50 2.66 -17.59
N SER A 34 58.80 3.71 -16.81
CA SER A 34 60.13 4.23 -16.39
C SER A 34 60.04 5.73 -16.00
N SER A 35 60.87 6.35 -15.14
CA SER A 35 61.78 5.89 -14.07
C SER A 35 62.42 7.10 -13.35
N ALA A 36 62.53 7.08 -12.01
CA ALA A 36 63.53 7.72 -11.12
C ALA A 36 62.93 7.78 -9.68
N GLU A 37 63.40 7.10 -8.62
CA GLU A 37 64.73 7.13 -7.95
C GLU A 37 65.13 8.53 -7.46
N LEU A 38 65.54 8.82 -6.20
CA LEU A 38 65.98 8.09 -4.99
C LEU A 38 65.75 9.03 -3.76
N SER A 39 65.82 8.70 -2.44
CA SER A 39 66.12 7.49 -1.64
C SER A 39 65.84 7.69 -0.13
N LEU A 40 65.44 6.63 0.61
CA LEU A 40 65.79 6.29 2.03
C LEU A 40 65.42 7.32 3.16
N VAL A 41 65.13 6.96 4.43
CA VAL A 41 65.74 6.00 5.39
C VAL A 41 64.66 5.36 6.31
N ALA A 42 65.00 4.30 7.05
CA ALA A 42 64.08 3.36 7.71
C ALA A 42 63.91 3.48 9.25
N ALA A 43 62.84 2.83 9.74
CA ALA A 43 62.65 2.07 11.00
C ALA A 43 62.91 2.67 12.42
N ALA A 44 61.85 2.57 13.26
CA ALA A 44 61.68 2.15 14.68
C ALA A 44 62.92 1.79 15.57
N PRO A 45 62.85 1.70 16.95
CA PRO A 45 61.70 1.21 17.76
C PRO A 45 61.58 1.63 19.29
N VAL A 46 60.65 0.97 20.02
CA VAL A 46 60.49 0.70 21.50
C VAL A 46 59.97 1.77 22.50
N GLU A 47 58.91 1.33 23.22
CA GLU A 47 58.32 1.55 24.58
C GLU A 47 59.12 2.21 25.76
N PRO A 48 58.58 2.32 27.02
CA PRO A 48 57.20 2.38 27.58
C PRO A 48 56.98 3.59 28.56
N VAL A 49 55.81 3.67 29.27
CA VAL A 49 55.67 3.79 30.77
C VAL A 49 54.32 4.38 31.26
N HIS A 50 53.81 3.73 32.31
CA HIS A 50 52.66 3.93 33.24
C HIS A 50 51.96 5.29 33.51
N VAL A 51 50.61 5.20 33.55
CA VAL A 51 49.68 5.44 34.69
C VAL A 51 49.97 6.57 35.71
N THR A 52 49.01 7.49 35.89
CA THR A 52 48.38 7.87 37.20
C THR A 52 47.21 8.87 37.03
N ALA A 53 46.40 9.05 38.07
CA ALA A 53 45.05 9.66 37.98
C ALA A 53 44.84 10.93 38.84
N ALA A 54 43.74 11.63 38.51
CA ALA A 54 42.98 12.62 39.30
C ALA A 54 43.58 14.01 39.58
N VAL A 55 42.76 15.05 39.36
CA VAL A 55 42.21 15.99 40.38
C VAL A 55 41.31 17.05 39.71
N VAL A 56 40.20 17.42 40.37
CA VAL A 56 39.21 18.44 39.95
C VAL A 56 39.56 19.83 40.52
N PRO A 57 39.22 20.93 39.81
CA PRO A 57 38.78 22.15 40.50
C PRO A 57 37.49 22.81 39.96
N VAL A 58 36.87 23.57 40.86
CA VAL A 58 35.55 24.27 40.77
C VAL A 58 35.70 25.68 40.15
N PRO A 59 34.65 26.28 39.52
CA PRO A 59 34.79 27.53 38.74
C PRO A 59 34.53 28.83 39.55
N PRO A 60 34.98 30.01 39.05
CA PRO A 60 34.62 31.32 39.62
C PRO A 60 33.84 32.27 38.68
N SER A 61 32.64 32.66 39.15
CA SER A 61 32.03 34.02 39.20
C SER A 61 32.21 35.08 38.08
N VAL A 62 31.07 35.68 37.71
CA VAL A 62 30.88 36.88 36.85
C VAL A 62 31.11 38.21 37.61
N PRO A 63 31.66 39.27 36.95
CA PRO A 63 31.54 40.67 37.36
C PRO A 63 30.66 41.55 36.40
N PRO A 64 30.20 42.75 36.84
CA PRO A 64 29.09 43.51 36.23
C PRO A 64 29.50 44.60 35.20
N PRO A 65 28.54 45.29 34.52
CA PRO A 65 28.81 46.08 33.31
C PRO A 65 28.94 47.62 33.52
N PRO A 66 29.49 48.35 32.53
CA PRO A 66 29.32 49.79 32.35
C PRO A 66 28.42 50.15 31.14
N VAL A 67 28.10 51.45 30.98
CA VAL A 67 26.87 51.97 30.35
C VAL A 67 27.15 53.05 29.28
N VAL A 68 26.58 52.88 28.07
CA VAL A 68 26.11 53.91 27.07
C VAL A 68 27.17 54.87 26.44
N SER A 69 27.32 54.95 25.10
CA SER A 69 26.47 55.80 24.22
C SER A 69 26.72 55.72 22.70
N SER A 70 25.62 55.84 21.94
CA SER A 70 25.43 56.51 20.63
C SER A 70 26.22 56.14 19.35
N SER A 71 25.46 55.62 18.36
CA SER A 71 25.21 56.20 17.00
C SER A 71 25.51 55.30 15.78
N SER A 72 24.68 55.47 14.74
CA SER A 72 24.71 54.87 13.38
C SER A 72 24.47 53.35 13.20
N ALA A 73 23.41 53.05 12.45
CA ALA A 73 23.19 51.80 11.70
C ALA A 73 23.83 51.95 10.27
N PRO A 74 23.93 50.91 9.38
CA PRO A 74 23.11 49.69 9.30
C PRO A 74 23.84 48.39 8.81
N GLN A 75 23.02 47.40 8.41
CA GLN A 75 23.30 46.19 7.60
C GLN A 75 23.80 44.89 8.29
N GLN A 76 23.15 43.78 7.90
CA GLN A 76 23.50 42.39 8.22
C GLN A 76 24.19 41.72 7.01
N PRO A 77 25.24 40.90 7.22
CA PRO A 77 25.81 40.01 6.20
C PRO A 77 25.40 38.53 6.42
N GLY A 78 25.53 37.69 5.37
CA GLY A 78 25.72 36.24 5.57
C GLY A 78 24.91 35.26 4.70
N GLN A 79 24.88 35.42 3.37
CA GLN A 79 24.56 34.28 2.48
C GLN A 79 25.78 33.37 2.31
N SER A 80 25.58 32.05 2.22
CA SER A 80 26.64 31.08 1.90
C SER A 80 26.53 30.57 0.46
N LEU A 81 27.70 30.38 -0.14
CA LEU A 81 28.00 30.17 -1.56
C LEU A 81 27.49 28.83 -2.12
N LEU A 82 27.11 28.85 -3.40
CA LEU A 82 27.16 27.68 -4.30
C LEU A 82 27.99 28.02 -5.55
N HIS A 83 28.77 27.06 -6.02
CA HIS A 83 29.71 27.19 -7.14
C HIS A 83 29.07 26.86 -8.51
N PRO A 84 29.70 27.22 -9.65
CA PRO A 84 28.99 27.49 -10.90
C PRO A 84 28.86 26.30 -11.87
N PHE A 85 27.83 26.37 -12.73
CA PHE A 85 27.75 25.64 -14.01
C PHE A 85 28.15 26.57 -15.18
N PRO A 86 28.64 26.03 -16.31
CA PRO A 86 29.38 26.80 -17.32
C PRO A 86 28.48 27.57 -18.30
N GLU A 87 29.08 28.56 -18.96
CA GLU A 87 28.48 29.39 -20.00
C GLU A 87 27.92 28.53 -21.16
N GLN A 88 26.69 28.83 -21.59
CA GLN A 88 26.11 28.29 -22.83
C GLN A 88 25.94 29.37 -23.89
N ASP A 89 26.11 28.94 -25.14
CA ASP A 89 26.18 29.73 -26.36
C ASP A 89 24.92 30.60 -26.61
N PRO A 90 25.06 31.92 -26.86
CA PRO A 90 23.93 32.81 -27.14
C PRO A 90 23.24 32.60 -28.50
N SER A 91 23.62 31.56 -29.27
CA SER A 91 22.98 31.19 -30.54
C SER A 91 22.11 29.92 -30.50
N ALA A 92 21.99 29.25 -29.35
CA ALA A 92 21.15 28.06 -29.20
C ALA A 92 19.67 28.41 -28.90
N LEU A 93 18.76 28.05 -29.82
CA LEU A 93 17.30 28.13 -29.61
C LEU A 93 16.75 26.80 -29.06
N PRO A 94 16.06 26.80 -27.90
CA PRO A 94 15.08 25.78 -27.55
C PRO A 94 13.65 26.29 -27.76
N LEU A 95 12.98 25.76 -28.78
CA LEU A 95 11.55 25.95 -29.04
C LEU A 95 10.73 24.96 -28.18
N THR A 96 10.37 25.35 -26.96
CA THR A 96 9.45 24.57 -26.11
C THR A 96 8.50 25.48 -25.33
N GLY A 97 7.22 25.48 -25.72
CA GLY A 97 6.15 26.21 -25.05
C GLY A 97 4.93 26.35 -25.96
N PHE A 98 3.72 26.39 -25.40
CA PHE A 98 2.42 26.36 -26.11
C PHE A 98 2.11 27.64 -26.93
N ALA A 99 3.13 28.44 -27.29
CA ALA A 99 3.00 29.82 -27.74
C ALA A 99 3.93 30.15 -28.92
N SER A 100 3.72 29.53 -30.09
CA SER A 100 4.42 29.91 -31.33
C SER A 100 3.59 29.79 -32.62
N VAL A 101 2.33 30.24 -32.59
CA VAL A 101 1.62 30.68 -33.81
C VAL A 101 1.02 32.07 -33.56
N PRO A 102 1.53 33.14 -34.20
CA PRO A 102 1.06 34.50 -33.94
C PRO A 102 -0.27 34.79 -34.64
N ALA A 103 -1.34 34.94 -33.86
CA ALA A 103 -2.53 35.64 -34.31
C ALA A 103 -2.17 37.11 -34.58
N ARG A 104 -2.34 37.56 -35.83
CA ARG A 104 -2.08 38.96 -36.22
C ARG A 104 -3.13 39.91 -35.60
N ALA A 105 -2.80 40.50 -34.46
CA ALA A 105 -3.42 41.72 -33.95
C ALA A 105 -2.31 42.67 -33.46
N ALA A 106 -2.45 43.98 -33.71
CA ALA A 106 -1.33 44.92 -33.61
C ALA A 106 -1.13 45.51 -32.20
N VAL A 107 0.09 45.35 -31.69
CA VAL A 107 0.92 46.35 -30.99
C VAL A 107 0.22 47.45 -30.16
N LEU A 108 0.50 47.47 -28.85
CA LEU A 108 1.17 48.61 -28.19
C LEU A 108 1.86 48.14 -26.88
N PRO A 109 3.09 48.57 -26.56
CA PRO A 109 3.82 48.15 -25.37
C PRO A 109 3.73 49.18 -24.22
N ASN A 110 3.51 48.71 -22.99
CA ASN A 110 4.11 49.20 -21.73
C ASN A 110 3.45 48.50 -20.52
N ALA A 111 4.02 47.37 -20.09
CA ALA A 111 3.66 46.75 -18.82
C ALA A 111 4.53 47.32 -17.69
N GLN A 112 3.91 48.00 -16.73
CA GLN A 112 4.51 48.33 -15.43
C GLN A 112 4.61 47.06 -14.56
N PRO A 113 5.51 47.01 -13.57
CA PRO A 113 5.67 45.82 -12.72
C PRO A 113 4.40 45.47 -11.93
N TYR A 114 4.16 44.18 -11.78
CA TYR A 114 2.98 43.58 -11.15
C TYR A 114 2.80 44.03 -9.69
N THR A 115 1.73 44.76 -9.42
CA THR A 115 1.19 44.96 -8.07
C THR A 115 0.17 43.87 -7.76
N ARG A 116 0.28 43.27 -6.56
CA ARG A 116 -0.66 42.24 -6.07
C ARG A 116 -2.10 42.80 -6.14
N PRO A 117 -3.04 42.14 -6.84
CA PRO A 117 -4.42 42.61 -6.90
C PRO A 117 -5.08 42.59 -5.53
N THR A 118 -6.01 43.52 -5.30
CA THR A 118 -6.88 43.53 -4.12
C THR A 118 -7.76 42.28 -4.08
N PRO A 119 -8.25 41.87 -2.89
CA PRO A 119 -9.21 40.78 -2.77
C PRO A 119 -10.40 40.97 -3.71
N TYR A 120 -10.89 39.86 -4.28
CA TYR A 120 -12.08 39.87 -5.14
C TYR A 120 -13.31 40.28 -4.31
N GLU A 121 -13.74 41.54 -4.46
CA GLU A 121 -15.10 41.94 -4.09
C GLU A 121 -16.04 41.51 -5.23
N PRO A 122 -17.07 40.69 -4.95
CA PRO A 122 -18.02 40.29 -5.99
C PRO A 122 -18.76 41.53 -6.52
N PRO A 123 -18.84 41.71 -7.86
CA PRO A 123 -19.45 42.90 -8.42
C PRO A 123 -20.93 42.96 -8.07
N ALA A 124 -21.39 44.11 -7.58
CA ALA A 124 -22.80 44.43 -7.44
C ALA A 124 -23.43 44.60 -8.83
N VAL A 125 -23.79 43.49 -9.47
CA VAL A 125 -24.48 43.49 -10.76
C VAL A 125 -25.94 43.91 -10.55
N GLU A 126 -26.23 45.19 -10.77
CA GLU A 126 -27.58 45.58 -11.15
C GLU A 126 -27.92 44.87 -12.48
N LEU A 127 -29.02 44.12 -12.49
CA LEU A 127 -29.48 43.35 -13.65
C LEU A 127 -30.04 44.29 -14.74
N GLY A 128 -29.13 44.95 -15.46
CA GLY A 128 -29.42 45.82 -16.59
C GLY A 128 -30.00 45.05 -17.79
N ALA A 129 -31.01 45.63 -18.43
CA ALA A 129 -31.75 45.00 -19.51
C ALA A 129 -30.86 44.64 -20.72
N GLY A 130 -30.89 43.36 -21.14
CA GLY A 130 -30.14 42.88 -22.30
C GLY A 130 -30.11 41.35 -22.46
N LEU A 131 -30.33 40.59 -21.39
CA LEU A 131 -30.45 39.14 -21.44
C LEU A 131 -31.91 38.72 -21.67
N SER A 132 -32.19 38.10 -22.82
CA SER A 132 -33.46 37.39 -23.03
C SER A 132 -33.55 36.22 -22.05
N ARG A 133 -34.74 36.01 -21.48
CA ARG A 133 -35.02 34.85 -20.61
C ARG A 133 -35.26 33.55 -21.38
N ASP A 134 -35.33 33.61 -22.70
CA ASP A 134 -35.48 32.43 -23.54
C ASP A 134 -34.11 31.88 -23.96
N PRO A 135 -33.86 30.57 -23.85
CA PRO A 135 -32.64 29.96 -24.34
C PRO A 135 -32.50 30.15 -25.87
N PRO A 136 -31.27 30.27 -26.41
CA PRO A 136 -31.06 30.46 -27.84
C PRO A 136 -31.76 29.37 -28.63
N THR A 137 -32.49 29.76 -29.67
CA THR A 137 -33.46 28.90 -30.36
C THR A 137 -32.81 27.61 -30.82
N ARG A 138 -33.23 26.49 -30.22
CA ARG A 138 -32.78 25.14 -30.57
C ARG A 138 -32.87 24.95 -32.09
N ARG A 139 -31.74 24.67 -32.75
CA ARG A 139 -31.79 24.01 -34.06
C ARG A 139 -32.15 22.56 -33.82
N PHE A 140 -33.45 22.29 -33.68
CA PHE A 140 -33.97 20.93 -33.66
C PHE A 140 -33.56 20.24 -34.95
N ILE A 141 -32.81 19.15 -34.84
CA ILE A 141 -32.72 18.15 -35.89
C ILE A 141 -34.15 17.61 -36.04
N SER A 142 -34.71 17.71 -37.24
CA SER A 142 -36.08 17.32 -37.50
C SER A 142 -36.27 15.81 -37.39
N ASP A 143 -37.49 15.34 -37.08
CA ASP A 143 -37.83 13.91 -37.11
C ASP A 143 -37.56 13.27 -38.49
N ALA A 144 -37.51 14.08 -39.55
CA ALA A 144 -37.13 13.66 -40.89
C ALA A 144 -35.61 13.38 -41.01
N GLU A 145 -34.76 14.21 -40.41
CA GLU A 145 -33.31 13.99 -40.35
C GLU A 145 -32.95 12.84 -39.39
N ILE A 146 -33.69 12.69 -38.28
CA ILE A 146 -33.57 11.52 -37.39
C ILE A 146 -33.94 10.24 -38.15
N LYS A 147 -35.08 10.21 -38.86
CA LYS A 147 -35.47 9.07 -39.71
C LYS A 147 -34.48 8.79 -40.84
N ALA A 148 -33.90 9.82 -41.47
CA ALA A 148 -32.89 9.63 -42.52
C ALA A 148 -31.61 8.94 -42.01
N SER A 149 -31.27 9.09 -40.72
CA SER A 149 -30.16 8.34 -40.11
C SER A 149 -30.53 6.90 -39.69
N GLN A 150 -31.82 6.53 -39.75
CA GLN A 150 -32.34 5.19 -39.44
C GLN A 150 -32.61 4.34 -40.69
N THR A 151 -32.67 4.92 -41.89
CA THR A 151 -33.02 4.21 -43.13
C THR A 151 -31.83 3.56 -43.85
N ASN A 152 -31.12 2.66 -43.16
CA ASN A 152 -30.28 1.65 -43.82
C ASN A 152 -30.31 0.32 -43.05
N GLY A 153 -31.43 -0.41 -43.23
CA GLY A 153 -31.49 -1.86 -43.03
C GLY A 153 -31.72 -2.37 -41.61
N MET A 154 -32.95 -2.27 -41.09
CA MET A 154 -33.62 -3.32 -40.27
C MET A 154 -35.10 -2.96 -40.02
N ASN A 155 -35.96 -3.12 -41.04
CA ASN A 155 -37.42 -2.99 -40.86
C ASN A 155 -38.02 -4.32 -40.37
N ASP A 156 -37.83 -4.60 -39.08
CA ASP A 156 -38.72 -5.44 -38.25
C ASP A 156 -38.12 -5.53 -36.83
N LEU A 157 -38.68 -4.77 -35.88
CA LEU A 157 -38.62 -4.92 -34.40
C LEU A 157 -38.94 -3.58 -33.70
N VAL A 158 -40.19 -3.09 -33.84
CA VAL A 158 -40.73 -2.05 -32.93
C VAL A 158 -42.03 -2.55 -32.31
N ARG A 159 -41.88 -3.47 -31.35
CA ARG A 159 -42.72 -3.43 -30.15
C ARG A 159 -41.94 -2.60 -29.14
N THR A 160 -42.47 -1.45 -28.72
CA THR A 160 -41.95 -0.69 -27.58
C THR A 160 -42.13 -1.50 -26.30
N PRO A 161 -41.06 -1.96 -25.63
CA PRO A 161 -41.19 -2.66 -24.35
C PRO A 161 -41.18 -1.65 -23.20
N GLY A 162 -42.08 -1.81 -22.22
CA GLY A 162 -41.87 -1.26 -20.87
C GLY A 162 -42.65 0.00 -20.45
N VAL A 163 -43.53 0.56 -21.28
CA VAL A 163 -44.51 1.56 -20.77
C VAL A 163 -45.72 0.82 -20.20
N VAL A 164 -45.68 0.56 -18.90
CA VAL A 164 -46.86 0.10 -18.14
C VAL A 164 -47.76 1.31 -17.94
N HIS A 165 -49.02 1.22 -18.34
CA HIS A 165 -49.98 2.32 -18.13
C HIS A 165 -50.39 2.40 -16.65
N ASP A 166 -50.72 3.61 -16.13
CA ASP A 166 -51.14 3.80 -14.73
C ASP A 166 -52.29 2.85 -14.32
N ASP A 167 -53.18 2.55 -15.26
CA ASP A 167 -54.32 1.64 -15.10
C ASP A 167 -53.87 0.19 -14.81
N GLU A 168 -52.75 -0.24 -15.39
CA GLU A 168 -52.14 -1.55 -15.11
C GLU A 168 -51.36 -1.54 -13.78
N VAL A 169 -50.66 -0.45 -13.46
CA VAL A 169 -49.94 -0.28 -12.18
C VAL A 169 -50.88 -0.39 -10.98
N GLN A 170 -52.09 0.18 -11.07
CA GLN A 170 -53.12 0.11 -10.02
C GLN A 170 -53.67 -1.31 -9.77
N SER A 171 -53.47 -2.24 -10.71
CA SER A 171 -53.96 -3.62 -10.60
C SER A 171 -52.97 -4.60 -9.92
N LEU A 172 -51.71 -4.18 -9.73
CA LEU A 172 -50.63 -5.03 -9.24
C LEU A 172 -50.47 -4.97 -7.72
N SER A 173 -50.15 -6.11 -7.10
CA SER A 173 -49.86 -6.17 -5.67
C SER A 173 -48.50 -5.52 -5.33
N VAL A 174 -48.33 -5.09 -4.07
CA VAL A 174 -47.07 -4.52 -3.57
C VAL A 174 -45.88 -5.48 -3.74
N GLU A 175 -46.10 -6.79 -3.70
CA GLU A 175 -45.05 -7.78 -3.97
C GLU A 175 -44.74 -7.96 -5.46
N GLN A 176 -45.75 -7.84 -6.33
CA GLN A 176 -45.56 -7.86 -7.79
C GLN A 176 -44.80 -6.60 -8.24
N LEU A 177 -45.21 -5.42 -7.76
CA LEU A 177 -44.52 -4.15 -7.98
C LEU A 177 -43.04 -4.23 -7.54
N LYS A 178 -42.78 -4.71 -6.32
CA LYS A 178 -41.41 -4.94 -5.84
C LYS A 178 -40.61 -5.94 -6.69
N LYS A 179 -41.21 -7.07 -7.10
CA LYS A 179 -40.55 -8.07 -7.97
C LYS A 179 -40.29 -7.58 -9.39
N MET A 180 -41.08 -6.61 -9.88
CA MET A 180 -40.92 -6.01 -11.21
C MET A 180 -40.06 -4.74 -11.21
N GLY A 181 -39.60 -4.27 -10.04
CA GLY A 181 -38.91 -2.98 -9.87
C GLY A 181 -39.82 -1.76 -10.03
N LEU A 182 -41.09 -1.93 -10.38
CA LEU A 182 -42.07 -0.86 -10.57
C LEU A 182 -42.47 -0.30 -9.20
N GLY A 183 -42.32 1.02 -9.02
CA GLY A 183 -42.37 1.69 -7.72
C GLY A 183 -41.00 2.06 -7.15
N ARG A 184 -39.91 1.63 -7.79
CA ARG A 184 -38.58 2.23 -7.64
C ARG A 184 -38.32 3.14 -8.83
N VAL A 185 -37.88 4.39 -8.58
CA VAL A 185 -37.30 5.27 -9.62
C VAL A 185 -36.20 4.48 -10.36
N PRO A 186 -36.17 4.48 -11.71
CA PRO A 186 -35.27 3.62 -12.48
C PRO A 186 -33.81 4.09 -12.42
N SER A 187 -32.88 3.23 -12.83
CA SER A 187 -31.49 3.60 -13.07
C SER A 187 -31.31 4.15 -14.49
N GLY A 188 -30.37 5.09 -14.67
CA GLY A 188 -30.04 5.65 -15.97
C GLY A 188 -28.68 5.24 -16.51
N PHE A 189 -28.48 5.40 -17.82
CA PHE A 189 -27.16 5.38 -18.44
C PHE A 189 -27.06 6.44 -19.53
N CYS A 190 -25.86 6.93 -19.80
CA CYS A 190 -25.58 7.73 -20.99
C CYS A 190 -24.48 7.07 -21.82
N PHE A 191 -24.60 7.16 -23.15
CA PHE A 191 -23.64 6.62 -24.11
C PHE A 191 -23.82 7.32 -25.46
N SER A 192 -22.71 7.64 -26.12
CA SER A 192 -22.68 8.16 -27.48
C SER A 192 -21.53 7.55 -28.27
N ALA A 193 -21.85 6.84 -29.35
CA ALA A 193 -20.86 6.34 -30.29
C ALA A 193 -19.98 7.46 -30.88
N ARG A 194 -20.41 8.73 -30.87
CA ARG A 194 -19.56 9.84 -31.34
C ARG A 194 -18.31 10.03 -30.47
N MET A 195 -18.30 9.55 -29.22
CA MET A 195 -17.09 9.54 -28.38
C MET A 195 -16.02 8.56 -28.86
N THR A 196 -16.33 7.65 -29.79
CA THR A 196 -15.32 6.76 -30.43
C THR A 196 -14.45 7.49 -31.46
N LEU A 197 -14.79 8.72 -31.83
CA LEU A 197 -14.01 9.51 -32.81
C LEU A 197 -12.65 9.94 -32.24
N HIS A 198 -12.54 10.12 -30.91
CA HIS A 198 -11.26 10.30 -30.24
C HIS A 198 -10.44 9.00 -30.30
N ALA A 199 -9.45 8.92 -31.16
CA ALA A 199 -8.61 7.73 -31.36
C ALA A 199 -7.18 8.15 -31.74
N PRO A 200 -6.16 7.31 -31.47
CA PRO A 200 -4.79 7.59 -31.89
C PRO A 200 -4.72 7.84 -33.41
N LEU A 201 -3.81 8.71 -33.84
CA LEU A 201 -3.69 9.07 -35.26
C LEU A 201 -3.21 7.87 -36.09
N PRO A 202 -3.68 7.69 -37.34
CA PRO A 202 -3.39 6.47 -38.11
C PRO A 202 -1.90 6.15 -38.30
N ARG A 203 -1.03 7.17 -38.42
CA ARG A 203 0.43 6.98 -38.54
C ARG A 203 1.13 6.78 -37.19
N THR A 204 0.44 6.99 -36.07
CA THR A 204 1.01 6.87 -34.72
C THR A 204 0.61 5.59 -34.00
N VAL A 205 -0.33 4.82 -34.55
CA VAL A 205 -0.68 3.47 -34.07
C VAL A 205 0.46 2.51 -34.41
N ASN A 206 1.03 1.86 -33.38
CA ASN A 206 1.85 0.68 -33.56
C ASN A 206 0.91 -0.55 -33.55
N GLU A 207 0.85 -1.31 -34.64
CA GLU A 207 0.01 -2.52 -34.72
C GLU A 207 0.40 -3.59 -33.69
N ASN A 208 1.65 -3.57 -33.20
CA ASN A 208 2.15 -4.49 -32.17
C ASN A 208 2.02 -3.95 -30.74
N ASP A 209 1.65 -2.68 -30.57
CA ASP A 209 1.54 -1.99 -29.28
C ASP A 209 0.45 -0.90 -29.35
N PRO A 210 -0.84 -1.30 -29.35
CA PRO A 210 -1.95 -0.36 -29.46
C PRO A 210 -2.09 0.45 -28.17
N HIS A 211 -2.29 1.76 -28.32
CA HIS A 211 -2.44 2.66 -27.19
C HIS A 211 -3.57 2.20 -26.21
N PRO A 212 -3.32 2.15 -24.89
CA PRO A 212 -4.22 1.50 -23.94
C PRO A 212 -5.59 2.20 -23.82
N GLU A 213 -5.63 3.53 -23.81
CA GLU A 213 -6.88 4.27 -23.96
C GLU A 213 -7.31 4.22 -25.44
N GLN A 214 -8.46 3.58 -25.71
CA GLN A 214 -8.94 3.28 -27.05
C GLN A 214 -10.48 3.22 -27.12
N PRO A 215 -11.09 3.45 -28.31
CA PRO A 215 -12.54 3.41 -28.48
C PRO A 215 -13.23 2.08 -28.10
N ALA A 216 -12.49 0.97 -28.12
CA ALA A 216 -12.98 -0.36 -27.75
C ALA A 216 -13.50 -0.43 -26.30
N ARG A 217 -13.02 0.45 -25.41
CA ARG A 217 -13.41 0.49 -23.99
C ARG A 217 -14.91 0.74 -23.80
N ILE A 218 -15.42 1.87 -24.32
CA ILE A 218 -16.83 2.24 -24.19
C ILE A 218 -17.77 1.35 -25.02
N THR A 219 -17.31 0.84 -26.17
CA THR A 219 -18.14 -0.04 -27.01
C THR A 219 -18.20 -1.46 -26.43
N GLY A 220 -17.11 -1.95 -25.83
CA GLY A 220 -17.08 -3.19 -25.07
C GLY A 220 -18.06 -3.17 -23.90
N ILE A 221 -18.02 -2.12 -23.07
CA ILE A 221 -19.00 -1.88 -21.99
C ILE A 221 -20.43 -1.87 -22.55
N TYR A 222 -20.73 -1.00 -23.53
CA TYR A 222 -22.08 -0.85 -24.05
C TYR A 222 -22.62 -2.16 -24.62
N ASN A 223 -21.81 -2.90 -25.39
CA ASN A 223 -22.19 -4.20 -25.95
C ASN A 223 -22.40 -5.25 -24.86
N LYS A 224 -21.58 -5.28 -23.80
CA LYS A 224 -21.75 -6.19 -22.67
C LYS A 224 -23.05 -5.90 -21.90
N LEU A 225 -23.37 -4.63 -21.63
CA LEU A 225 -24.63 -4.22 -21.00
C LEU A 225 -25.85 -4.49 -21.88
N LEU A 226 -25.72 -4.35 -23.21
CA LEU A 226 -26.77 -4.65 -24.18
C LEU A 226 -27.04 -6.16 -24.24
N ASN A 227 -25.99 -6.97 -24.40
CA ASN A 227 -26.08 -8.43 -24.47
C ASN A 227 -26.52 -9.06 -23.14
N GLY A 228 -26.18 -8.44 -21.99
CA GLY A 228 -26.68 -8.80 -20.66
C GLY A 228 -28.12 -8.34 -20.39
N GLY A 229 -28.77 -7.63 -21.33
CA GLY A 229 -30.15 -7.15 -21.18
C GLY A 229 -30.33 -5.96 -20.24
N LEU A 230 -29.26 -5.42 -19.67
CA LEU A 230 -29.31 -4.30 -18.71
C LEU A 230 -29.74 -2.99 -19.38
N VAL A 231 -29.33 -2.74 -20.63
CA VAL A 231 -29.76 -1.55 -21.40
C VAL A 231 -31.28 -1.43 -21.51
N ALA A 232 -31.99 -2.56 -21.61
CA ALA A 232 -33.45 -2.58 -21.68
C ALA A 232 -34.16 -2.31 -20.32
N ARG A 233 -33.39 -2.32 -19.22
CA ARG A 233 -33.87 -2.11 -17.85
C ARG A 233 -33.54 -0.70 -17.31
N MET A 234 -32.90 0.15 -18.12
CA MET A 234 -32.37 1.45 -17.72
C MET A 234 -32.87 2.57 -18.64
N VAL A 235 -32.98 3.78 -18.09
CA VAL A 235 -33.34 4.98 -18.87
C VAL A 235 -32.10 5.52 -19.58
N ARG A 236 -32.14 5.62 -20.91
CA ARG A 236 -31.07 6.27 -21.67
C ARG A 236 -31.18 7.80 -21.54
N VAL A 237 -30.25 8.42 -20.84
CA VAL A 237 -30.11 9.88 -20.76
C VAL A 237 -29.38 10.40 -22.00
N PRO A 238 -29.93 11.37 -22.74
CA PRO A 238 -29.23 12.00 -23.87
C PRO A 238 -27.99 12.77 -23.39
N VAL A 239 -26.86 12.61 -24.10
CA VAL A 239 -25.67 13.45 -23.88
C VAL A 239 -25.76 14.74 -24.67
N ARG A 240 -25.08 15.78 -24.19
CA ARG A 240 -24.80 17.02 -24.93
C ARG A 240 -23.33 17.40 -24.79
N GLU A 241 -22.91 18.44 -25.50
CA GLU A 241 -21.65 19.12 -25.20
C GLU A 241 -21.78 19.95 -23.92
N VAL A 242 -20.75 19.92 -23.06
CA VAL A 242 -20.60 20.84 -21.92
C VAL A 242 -20.43 22.28 -22.42
N LEU A 243 -21.00 23.24 -21.68
CA LEU A 243 -20.85 24.67 -21.97
C LEU A 243 -19.52 25.19 -21.44
N ARG A 244 -19.00 26.26 -22.04
CA ARG A 244 -17.74 26.89 -21.60
C ARG A 244 -17.83 27.34 -20.14
N GLU A 245 -18.96 27.89 -19.75
CA GLU A 245 -19.25 28.41 -18.41
C GLU A 245 -19.31 27.28 -17.36
N GLU A 246 -19.68 26.07 -17.76
CA GLU A 246 -19.66 24.88 -16.89
C GLU A 246 -18.22 24.36 -16.71
N VAL A 247 -17.43 24.29 -17.79
CA VAL A 247 -16.00 23.94 -17.71
C VAL A 247 -15.24 24.92 -16.82
N MET A 248 -15.58 26.21 -16.90
CA MET A 248 -15.00 27.29 -16.10
C MET A 248 -15.32 27.25 -14.59
N LEU A 249 -16.12 26.29 -14.13
CA LEU A 249 -16.31 26.03 -12.70
C LEU A 249 -15.09 25.34 -12.05
N VAL A 250 -14.19 24.76 -12.85
CA VAL A 250 -12.98 24.06 -12.39
C VAL A 250 -11.74 24.47 -13.19
N HIS A 251 -11.87 24.62 -14.51
CA HIS A 251 -10.74 24.89 -15.40
C HIS A 251 -10.66 26.36 -15.76
N SER A 252 -9.46 26.86 -16.08
CA SER A 252 -9.31 28.23 -16.56
C SER A 252 -9.86 28.43 -17.98
N GLU A 253 -10.12 29.70 -18.33
CA GLU A 253 -10.39 30.10 -19.72
C GLU A 253 -9.23 29.69 -20.66
N GLY A 254 -7.98 29.81 -20.19
CA GLY A 254 -6.81 29.39 -20.95
C GLY A 254 -6.80 27.89 -21.24
N HIS A 255 -7.20 27.06 -20.26
CA HIS A 255 -7.32 25.62 -20.43
C HIS A 255 -8.42 25.25 -21.43
N TRP A 256 -9.61 25.86 -21.31
CA TRP A 256 -10.70 25.71 -22.28
C TRP A 256 -10.23 26.01 -23.71
N ASP A 257 -9.51 27.12 -23.91
CA ASP A 257 -9.03 27.50 -25.24
C ASP A 257 -7.92 26.59 -25.76
N ARG A 258 -7.02 26.08 -24.89
CA ARG A 258 -6.02 25.06 -25.27
C ARG A 258 -6.71 23.78 -25.76
N VAL A 259 -7.67 23.24 -25.01
CA VAL A 259 -8.42 22.03 -25.42
C VAL A 259 -9.20 22.30 -26.70
N ARG A 260 -9.92 23.43 -26.78
CA ARG A 260 -10.70 23.83 -27.96
C ARG A 260 -9.83 23.97 -29.22
N ALA A 261 -8.61 24.50 -29.10
CA ALA A 261 -7.69 24.69 -30.21
C ALA A 261 -7.26 23.39 -30.89
N THR A 262 -7.23 22.26 -30.16
CA THR A 262 -6.85 20.95 -30.74
C THR A 262 -7.78 20.53 -31.88
N GLY A 263 -9.08 20.86 -31.80
CA GLY A 263 -10.07 20.53 -32.82
C GLY A 263 -10.01 21.38 -34.09
N PHE A 264 -9.11 22.36 -34.16
CA PHE A 264 -8.85 23.17 -35.35
C PHE A 264 -7.50 22.86 -36.02
N GLN A 265 -6.73 21.90 -35.47
CA GLN A 265 -5.43 21.53 -36.02
C GLN A 265 -5.57 20.48 -37.14
N THR A 266 -4.59 20.46 -38.05
CA THR A 266 -4.47 19.40 -39.06
C THR A 266 -3.84 18.15 -38.44
N ILE A 267 -4.11 16.98 -39.06
CA ILE A 267 -3.48 15.71 -38.65
C ILE A 267 -1.95 15.83 -38.72
N ASP A 268 -1.39 16.35 -39.82
CA ASP A 268 0.06 16.49 -39.95
C ASP A 268 0.69 17.39 -38.86
N TYR A 269 -0.02 18.44 -38.41
CA TYR A 269 0.46 19.27 -37.28
C TYR A 269 0.42 18.50 -35.96
N LEU A 270 -0.67 17.81 -35.67
CA LEU A 270 -0.79 17.00 -34.45
C LEU A 270 0.24 15.86 -34.41
N GLU A 271 0.59 15.28 -35.55
CA GLU A 271 1.70 14.32 -35.68
C GLU A 271 3.06 14.97 -35.34
N THR A 272 3.33 16.20 -35.78
CA THR A 272 4.56 16.92 -35.37
C THR A 272 4.58 17.30 -33.88
N CYS A 273 3.42 17.38 -33.24
CA CYS A 273 3.28 17.64 -31.80
C CYS A 273 3.20 16.36 -30.96
N LYS A 274 3.35 15.16 -31.55
CA LYS A 274 3.19 13.87 -30.87
C LYS A 274 4.00 13.79 -29.56
N GLU A 275 5.30 14.06 -29.61
CA GLU A 275 6.20 13.98 -28.43
C GLU A 275 5.79 14.95 -27.31
N PHE A 276 5.16 16.08 -27.64
CA PHE A 276 4.65 17.00 -26.63
C PHE A 276 3.46 16.40 -25.88
N PHE A 277 2.52 15.77 -26.59
CA PHE A 277 1.36 15.14 -25.96
C PHE A 277 1.74 13.86 -25.21
N GLU A 278 2.67 13.05 -25.71
CA GLU A 278 3.14 11.84 -25.02
C GLU A 278 3.79 12.15 -23.66
N ARG A 279 4.50 13.28 -23.51
CA ARG A 279 5.02 13.73 -22.20
C ARG A 279 3.94 14.07 -21.18
N LEU A 280 2.74 14.45 -21.63
CA LEU A 280 1.57 14.67 -20.78
C LEU A 280 0.73 13.38 -20.60
N SER A 281 1.17 12.25 -21.15
CA SER A 281 0.38 11.02 -21.28
C SER A 281 -0.95 11.28 -21.99
N LEU A 282 -0.90 11.99 -23.12
CA LEU A 282 -2.03 12.27 -24.00
C LEU A 282 -1.75 11.77 -25.43
N TYR A 283 -2.83 11.45 -26.15
CA TYR A 283 -2.84 11.51 -27.61
C TYR A 283 -3.98 12.44 -28.06
N VAL A 284 -3.83 13.06 -29.23
CA VAL A 284 -4.78 14.08 -29.71
C VAL A 284 -5.09 13.87 -31.19
N ASN A 285 -6.37 14.02 -31.55
CA ASN A 285 -6.86 14.08 -32.92
C ASN A 285 -7.88 15.24 -33.06
N PRO A 286 -8.31 15.61 -34.28
CA PRO A 286 -9.25 16.72 -34.48
C PRO A 286 -10.60 16.57 -33.76
N ASP A 287 -11.04 15.34 -33.49
CA ASP A 287 -12.29 15.07 -32.76
C ASP A 287 -12.11 15.06 -31.23
N SER A 288 -10.89 15.09 -30.70
CA SER A 288 -10.61 15.03 -29.25
C SER A 288 -11.35 16.12 -28.47
N ALA A 289 -11.26 17.38 -28.92
CA ALA A 289 -11.94 18.50 -28.27
C ALA A 289 -13.46 18.33 -28.24
N PHE A 290 -14.04 17.75 -29.30
CA PHE A 290 -15.47 17.49 -29.40
C PHE A 290 -15.89 16.32 -28.50
N CYS A 291 -15.11 15.24 -28.47
CA CYS A 291 -15.36 14.10 -27.59
C CYS A 291 -15.24 14.49 -26.11
N ALA A 292 -14.22 15.28 -25.74
CA ALA A 292 -14.06 15.82 -24.38
C ALA A 292 -15.30 16.63 -23.94
N ARG A 293 -15.86 17.44 -24.85
CA ARG A 293 -17.09 18.19 -24.53
C ARG A 293 -18.30 17.30 -24.37
N LEU A 294 -18.46 16.25 -25.19
CA LEU A 294 -19.51 15.25 -25.01
C LEU A 294 -19.34 14.45 -23.71
N SER A 295 -18.11 14.12 -23.34
CA SER A 295 -17.78 13.31 -22.16
C SER A 295 -18.28 14.01 -20.90
N CYS A 296 -17.78 15.22 -20.66
CA CYS A 296 -18.16 16.04 -19.51
C CYS A 296 -19.66 16.38 -19.52
N GLY A 297 -20.23 16.77 -20.68
CA GLY A 297 -21.65 17.09 -20.79
C GLY A 297 -22.56 15.88 -20.54
N GLY A 298 -22.10 14.67 -20.88
CA GLY A 298 -22.80 13.42 -20.58
C GLY A 298 -22.85 13.09 -19.08
N VAL A 299 -21.80 13.41 -18.32
CA VAL A 299 -21.79 13.24 -16.85
C VAL A 299 -22.70 14.29 -16.18
N ILE A 300 -22.69 15.54 -16.65
CA ILE A 300 -23.58 16.60 -16.14
C ILE A 300 -25.06 16.25 -16.35
N GLU A 301 -25.46 15.78 -17.54
CA GLU A 301 -26.87 15.40 -17.78
C GLU A 301 -27.31 14.18 -16.95
N MET A 302 -26.41 13.21 -16.74
CA MET A 302 -26.66 12.11 -15.81
C MET A 302 -26.85 12.61 -14.36
N ALA A 303 -25.99 13.53 -13.91
CA ALA A 303 -26.07 14.09 -12.56
C ALA A 303 -27.33 14.93 -12.36
N ARG A 304 -27.74 15.71 -13.38
CA ARG A 304 -29.03 16.41 -13.42
C ARG A 304 -30.19 15.44 -13.25
N ALA A 305 -30.24 14.38 -14.05
CA ALA A 305 -31.32 13.40 -14.02
C ALA A 305 -31.43 12.68 -12.66
N VAL A 306 -30.30 12.43 -11.97
CA VAL A 306 -30.28 11.93 -10.58
C VAL A 306 -30.74 13.01 -9.58
N ALA A 307 -30.22 14.24 -9.69
CA ALA A 307 -30.52 15.34 -8.77
C ALA A 307 -32.02 15.72 -8.79
N GLU A 308 -32.62 15.75 -9.96
CA GLU A 308 -34.03 16.03 -10.19
C GLU A 308 -34.94 14.82 -9.94
N GLY A 309 -34.39 13.65 -9.63
CA GLY A 309 -35.15 12.43 -9.31
C GLY A 309 -35.81 11.76 -10.52
N GLN A 310 -35.39 12.08 -11.75
CA GLN A 310 -35.81 11.41 -12.98
C GLN A 310 -35.30 9.95 -13.02
N ILE A 311 -34.09 9.73 -12.48
CA ILE A 311 -33.46 8.43 -12.22
C ILE A 311 -32.97 8.39 -10.77
N ARG A 312 -32.83 7.21 -10.16
CA ARG A 312 -32.24 7.07 -8.81
C ARG A 312 -30.74 7.30 -8.84
N ASN A 313 -30.10 6.62 -9.78
CA ASN A 313 -28.67 6.40 -9.89
C ASN A 313 -28.34 6.08 -11.35
N GLY A 314 -27.07 5.91 -11.69
CA GLY A 314 -26.72 5.46 -13.04
C GLY A 314 -25.24 5.36 -13.35
N PHE A 315 -24.96 5.04 -14.61
CA PHE A 315 -23.60 4.88 -15.12
C PHE A 315 -23.39 5.68 -16.42
N ALA A 316 -22.41 6.59 -16.41
CA ALA A 316 -22.02 7.39 -17.56
C ALA A 316 -20.90 6.68 -18.33
N ILE A 317 -21.23 6.10 -19.49
CA ILE A 317 -20.32 5.37 -20.37
C ILE A 317 -19.66 6.39 -21.31
N VAL A 318 -18.67 7.11 -20.79
CA VAL A 318 -18.09 8.30 -21.40
C VAL A 318 -16.59 8.15 -21.70
N ARG A 319 -16.07 8.90 -22.67
CA ARG A 319 -14.63 9.11 -22.89
C ARG A 319 -14.39 10.37 -23.73
N PRO A 320 -13.23 11.06 -23.61
CA PRO A 320 -12.08 10.76 -22.75
C PRO A 320 -12.39 10.84 -21.25
N PRO A 321 -11.55 10.22 -20.38
CA PRO A 321 -11.63 10.35 -18.93
C PRO A 321 -11.36 11.79 -18.47
N GLY A 322 -11.43 12.04 -17.16
CA GLY A 322 -11.32 13.36 -16.55
C GLY A 322 -10.48 13.48 -15.28
N HIS A 323 -10.34 12.47 -14.44
CA HIS A 323 -9.84 12.64 -13.05
C HIS A 323 -8.41 13.19 -12.90
N HIS A 324 -7.54 13.03 -13.91
CA HIS A 324 -6.19 13.60 -13.97
C HIS A 324 -6.13 15.05 -14.47
N ALA A 325 -7.17 15.56 -15.14
CA ALA A 325 -7.15 16.92 -15.69
C ALA A 325 -7.19 17.94 -14.54
N GLU A 326 -6.11 18.70 -14.41
CA GLU A 326 -5.97 19.75 -13.41
C GLU A 326 -6.63 21.06 -13.88
N PRO A 327 -6.91 22.04 -12.98
CA PRO A 327 -7.49 23.33 -13.35
C PRO A 327 -6.82 24.09 -14.51
N GLU A 328 -5.53 23.82 -14.75
CA GLU A 328 -4.72 24.46 -15.81
C GLU A 328 -4.08 23.47 -16.80
N GLU A 329 -4.22 22.15 -16.64
CA GLU A 329 -3.47 21.19 -17.47
C GLU A 329 -4.27 19.93 -17.83
N ALA A 330 -4.11 19.50 -19.08
CA ALA A 330 -4.63 18.23 -19.58
C ALA A 330 -3.49 17.21 -19.50
N MET A 331 -3.73 16.07 -18.86
CA MET A 331 -2.75 15.01 -18.63
C MET A 331 -3.44 13.67 -18.37
N GLY A 332 -2.73 12.55 -18.48
CA GLY A 332 -3.24 11.23 -18.08
C GLY A 332 -4.51 10.83 -18.84
N PHE A 333 -4.50 10.98 -20.17
CA PHE A 333 -5.65 10.83 -21.08
C PHE A 333 -6.83 11.79 -20.85
N CYS A 334 -6.76 12.68 -19.84
CA CYS A 334 -7.85 13.54 -19.41
C CYS A 334 -7.74 14.95 -20.00
N PHE A 335 -8.84 15.45 -20.59
CA PHE A 335 -8.92 16.80 -21.17
C PHE A 335 -9.72 17.78 -20.31
N PHE A 336 -10.84 17.34 -19.77
CA PHE A 336 -11.66 18.09 -18.81
C PHE A 336 -12.00 17.15 -17.66
N ASN A 337 -11.94 17.65 -16.43
CA ASN A 337 -12.28 16.86 -15.26
C ASN A 337 -13.79 16.69 -15.13
N ASN A 338 -14.32 15.66 -15.80
CA ASN A 338 -15.75 15.38 -15.92
C ASN A 338 -16.44 15.34 -14.55
N VAL A 339 -15.82 14.69 -13.57
CA VAL A 339 -16.36 14.50 -12.23
C VAL A 339 -16.27 15.78 -11.39
N ALA A 340 -15.12 16.47 -11.38
CA ALA A 340 -14.97 17.73 -10.64
C ALA A 340 -15.89 18.84 -11.18
N ILE A 341 -15.97 18.99 -12.51
CA ILE A 341 -16.90 19.95 -13.14
C ILE A 341 -18.34 19.64 -12.72
N THR A 342 -18.73 18.35 -12.74
CA THR A 342 -20.06 17.92 -12.32
C THR A 342 -20.33 18.21 -10.83
N ALA A 343 -19.34 17.99 -9.96
CA ALA A 343 -19.46 18.26 -8.52
C ALA A 343 -19.67 19.76 -8.24
N ARG A 344 -18.88 20.64 -8.87
CA ARG A 344 -19.11 22.10 -8.81
C ARG A 344 -20.45 22.48 -9.41
N TRP A 345 -20.81 21.94 -10.57
CA TRP A 345 -22.08 22.22 -11.24
C TRP A 345 -23.28 21.90 -10.33
N LEU A 346 -23.27 20.75 -9.64
CA LEU A 346 -24.28 20.39 -8.65
C LEU A 346 -24.38 21.41 -7.50
N ARG A 347 -23.24 21.85 -6.94
CA ARG A 347 -23.19 22.90 -5.90
C ARG A 347 -23.73 24.23 -6.41
N THR A 348 -23.31 24.67 -7.60
CA THR A 348 -23.70 25.96 -8.21
C THR A 348 -25.18 26.00 -8.55
N VAL A 349 -25.74 24.90 -9.09
CA VAL A 349 -27.13 24.85 -9.59
C VAL A 349 -28.12 24.55 -8.46
N TYR A 350 -27.80 23.62 -7.55
CA TYR A 350 -28.72 23.12 -6.52
C TYR A 350 -28.31 23.45 -5.07
N GLY A 351 -27.19 24.12 -4.83
CA GLY A 351 -26.74 24.48 -3.47
C GLY A 351 -27.63 25.48 -2.75
N SER A 352 -28.39 26.30 -3.49
CA SER A 352 -29.34 27.26 -2.93
C SER A 352 -30.58 26.62 -2.28
N GLY A 353 -30.91 25.37 -2.64
CA GLY A 353 -32.15 24.72 -2.23
C GLY A 353 -33.42 25.26 -2.89
N THR A 354 -33.33 26.09 -3.94
CA THR A 354 -34.49 26.77 -4.55
C THR A 354 -35.14 26.00 -5.71
N GLN A 355 -34.52 24.92 -6.19
CA GLN A 355 -35.04 24.11 -7.29
C GLN A 355 -35.84 22.92 -6.77
N LYS A 356 -36.78 22.42 -7.57
CA LYS A 356 -37.66 21.30 -7.22
C LYS A 356 -37.36 20.06 -8.05
N ASP A 357 -37.41 18.88 -7.41
CA ASP A 357 -37.37 17.59 -8.09
C ASP A 357 -38.70 17.29 -8.82
N VAL A 358 -38.75 16.21 -9.60
CA VAL A 358 -39.98 15.79 -10.31
C VAL A 358 -41.18 15.50 -9.39
N ASN A 359 -40.97 15.42 -8.08
CA ASN A 359 -41.99 15.20 -7.05
C ASN A 359 -42.31 16.47 -6.24
N GLY A 360 -41.77 17.64 -6.62
CA GLY A 360 -42.00 18.92 -5.95
C GLY A 360 -41.19 19.16 -4.65
N ARG A 361 -40.21 18.30 -4.35
CA ARG A 361 -39.32 18.42 -3.18
C ARG A 361 -38.13 19.32 -3.48
N ASP A 362 -37.65 20.08 -2.50
CA ASP A 362 -36.47 20.93 -2.68
C ASP A 362 -35.21 20.09 -2.93
N ILE A 363 -34.49 20.41 -4.01
CA ILE A 363 -33.20 19.83 -4.32
C ILE A 363 -32.14 20.68 -3.63
N LYS A 364 -31.43 20.07 -2.67
CA LYS A 364 -30.26 20.67 -2.03
C LYS A 364 -29.04 19.79 -2.24
N MET A 365 -28.00 20.35 -2.84
CA MET A 365 -26.69 19.71 -2.98
C MET A 365 -25.66 20.58 -2.24
N ASN A 366 -25.54 20.36 -0.94
CA ASN A 366 -24.58 21.05 -0.09
C ASN A 366 -23.26 20.30 0.01
N ARG A 367 -23.30 18.98 0.21
CA ARG A 367 -22.12 18.12 0.33
C ARG A 367 -22.10 17.09 -0.78
N VAL A 368 -21.00 16.99 -1.52
CA VAL A 368 -20.82 15.98 -2.57
C VAL A 368 -19.62 15.13 -2.21
N LEU A 369 -19.81 13.81 -2.17
CA LEU A 369 -18.71 12.85 -2.07
C LEU A 369 -18.26 12.51 -3.50
N ILE A 370 -16.97 12.64 -3.76
CA ILE A 370 -16.29 12.03 -4.89
C ILE A 370 -15.46 10.87 -4.36
N LEU A 371 -15.84 9.65 -4.72
CA LEU A 371 -14.98 8.50 -4.55
C LEU A 371 -14.23 8.22 -5.85
N ASP A 372 -12.92 8.07 -5.77
CA ASP A 372 -12.07 7.59 -6.85
C ASP A 372 -11.53 6.19 -6.52
N TRP A 373 -11.87 5.21 -7.35
CA TRP A 373 -11.37 3.84 -7.28
C TRP A 373 -10.52 3.45 -8.49
N ASP A 374 -10.23 4.40 -9.38
CA ASP A 374 -9.20 4.23 -10.40
C ASP A 374 -7.87 3.88 -9.71
N VAL A 375 -7.05 3.04 -10.34
CA VAL A 375 -5.78 2.63 -9.74
C VAL A 375 -4.78 3.79 -9.65
N HIS A 376 -4.99 4.87 -10.40
CA HIS A 376 -4.18 6.08 -10.36
C HIS A 376 -4.79 7.15 -9.46
N HIS A 377 -3.95 7.95 -8.81
CA HIS A 377 -4.42 9.10 -8.04
C HIS A 377 -5.05 10.15 -8.96
N GLY A 378 -6.32 10.48 -8.74
CA GLY A 378 -7.03 11.58 -9.40
C GLY A 378 -6.54 12.97 -8.97
N ASN A 379 -5.26 13.27 -9.23
CA ASN A 379 -4.56 14.50 -8.83
C ASN A 379 -5.30 15.78 -9.27
N GLY A 380 -5.89 15.78 -10.47
CA GLY A 380 -6.68 16.91 -10.96
C GLY A 380 -7.96 17.13 -10.17
N THR A 381 -8.59 16.04 -9.71
CA THR A 381 -9.79 16.08 -8.87
C THR A 381 -9.45 16.59 -7.47
N GLN A 382 -8.37 16.09 -6.84
CA GLN A 382 -7.94 16.60 -5.54
C GLN A 382 -7.59 18.10 -5.64
N ARG A 383 -6.83 18.50 -6.65
CA ARG A 383 -6.40 19.90 -6.84
C ARG A 383 -7.56 20.86 -7.09
N ALA A 384 -8.66 20.39 -7.67
CA ALA A 384 -9.88 21.17 -7.86
C ALA A 384 -10.64 21.47 -6.55
N PHE A 385 -10.36 20.74 -5.47
CA PHE A 385 -11.07 20.83 -4.17
C PHE A 385 -10.15 20.94 -2.96
N GLU A 386 -8.86 21.20 -3.19
CA GLU A 386 -7.81 21.22 -2.15
C GLU A 386 -8.14 22.14 -0.97
N ASP A 387 -8.95 23.20 -1.14
CA ASP A 387 -9.38 24.11 -0.08
C ASP A 387 -10.89 24.12 0.22
N ASP A 388 -11.68 23.19 -0.34
CA ASP A 388 -13.14 23.17 -0.27
C ASP A 388 -13.70 22.09 0.69
N ALA A 389 -14.39 22.52 1.76
CA ALA A 389 -14.98 21.62 2.77
C ALA A 389 -16.35 21.02 2.39
N ASP A 390 -16.96 21.46 1.28
CA ASP A 390 -18.25 20.95 0.81
C ASP A 390 -18.09 19.78 -0.18
N ILE A 391 -16.85 19.49 -0.62
CA ILE A 391 -16.51 18.33 -1.47
C ILE A 391 -15.53 17.44 -0.72
N LEU A 392 -15.96 16.22 -0.42
CA LEU A 392 -15.09 15.19 0.11
C LEU A 392 -14.53 14.37 -1.06
N PHE A 393 -13.22 14.37 -1.23
CA PHE A 393 -12.51 13.51 -2.17
C PHE A 393 -11.85 12.35 -1.42
N ILE A 394 -12.20 11.11 -1.76
CA ILE A 394 -11.55 9.90 -1.25
C ILE A 394 -10.98 9.12 -2.44
N SER A 395 -9.70 8.74 -2.41
CA SER A 395 -9.05 8.02 -3.51
C SER A 395 -8.34 6.75 -3.02
N LEU A 396 -8.63 5.60 -3.64
CA LEU A 396 -7.96 4.31 -3.40
C LEU A 396 -7.08 3.95 -4.59
N HIS A 397 -5.80 4.30 -4.53
CA HIS A 397 -4.90 4.21 -5.67
C HIS A 397 -3.59 3.52 -5.30
N ARG A 398 -2.88 3.03 -6.32
CA ARG A 398 -1.52 2.54 -6.20
C ARG A 398 -0.55 3.71 -6.05
N HIS A 399 0.43 3.56 -5.18
CA HIS A 399 1.37 4.62 -4.85
C HIS A 399 2.81 4.09 -4.64
N GLY A 400 3.78 5.01 -4.58
CA GLY A 400 5.20 4.69 -4.42
C GLY A 400 5.86 4.14 -5.68
N ASN A 401 7.17 3.90 -5.61
CA ASN A 401 8.01 3.32 -6.68
C ASN A 401 7.89 4.01 -8.06
N GLY A 402 7.54 5.30 -8.09
CA GLY A 402 7.36 6.07 -9.33
C GLY A 402 6.10 5.72 -10.13
N PHE A 403 5.10 5.09 -9.52
CA PHE A 403 3.82 4.83 -10.17
C PHE A 403 3.09 6.15 -10.53
N TYR A 404 2.46 6.21 -11.71
CA TYR A 404 1.84 7.42 -12.26
C TYR A 404 0.67 7.91 -11.38
N PRO A 405 0.49 9.24 -11.17
CA PRO A 405 1.25 10.37 -11.73
C PRO A 405 2.61 10.64 -11.07
N GLY A 406 2.94 9.95 -9.98
CA GLY A 406 4.18 10.11 -9.23
C GLY A 406 4.17 11.31 -8.28
N GLY A 407 5.30 11.48 -7.56
CA GLY A 407 5.43 12.47 -6.49
C GLY A 407 4.58 12.14 -5.25
N ASP A 408 4.60 13.03 -4.27
CA ASP A 408 4.03 12.79 -2.94
C ASP A 408 2.60 13.34 -2.78
N TYR A 409 1.99 13.87 -3.84
CA TYR A 409 0.67 14.53 -3.76
C TYR A 409 -0.49 13.54 -3.53
N GLY A 410 -0.33 12.28 -3.91
CA GLY A 410 -1.24 11.18 -3.55
C GLY A 410 -0.92 10.53 -2.20
N ALA A 411 0.09 11.00 -1.46
CA ALA A 411 0.44 10.41 -0.17
C ALA A 411 -0.64 10.71 0.90
N LEU A 412 -0.63 9.94 2.00
CA LEU A 412 -1.65 10.01 3.06
C LEU A 412 -1.62 11.35 3.83
N GLU A 413 -0.47 12.01 3.83
CA GLU A 413 -0.24 13.32 4.44
C GLU A 413 -0.92 14.46 3.67
N SER A 414 -1.25 14.24 2.38
CA SER A 414 -1.96 15.20 1.54
C SER A 414 -3.46 15.16 1.87
N THR A 415 -3.82 15.88 2.92
CA THR A 415 -5.18 15.90 3.53
C THR A 415 -6.03 17.10 3.13
N GLY A 416 -5.56 17.93 2.20
CA GLY A 416 -6.17 19.22 1.86
C GLY A 416 -5.60 20.39 2.66
N SER A 417 -6.02 21.59 2.29
CA SER A 417 -5.54 22.88 2.77
C SER A 417 -6.69 23.80 3.19
N GLY A 418 -6.39 24.94 3.82
CA GLY A 418 -7.40 25.96 4.12
C GLY A 418 -8.60 25.41 4.89
N ALA A 419 -9.80 25.57 4.32
CA ALA A 419 -11.05 25.01 4.86
C ALA A 419 -11.25 23.53 4.48
N GLY A 420 -10.76 23.10 3.32
CA GLY A 420 -10.81 21.72 2.82
C GLY A 420 -9.83 20.73 3.50
N ARG A 421 -9.07 21.15 4.51
CA ARG A 421 -8.22 20.23 5.28
C ARG A 421 -9.08 19.18 6.02
N GLY A 422 -8.77 17.91 5.78
CA GLY A 422 -9.54 16.75 6.20
C GLY A 422 -10.50 16.23 5.12
N PHE A 423 -10.76 16.98 4.05
CA PHE A 423 -11.69 16.62 2.98
C PHE A 423 -11.01 16.02 1.75
N SER A 424 -9.67 15.87 1.77
CA SER A 424 -8.94 14.93 0.90
C SER A 424 -8.47 13.73 1.71
N VAL A 425 -8.84 12.52 1.27
CA VAL A 425 -8.52 11.25 1.94
C VAL A 425 -7.89 10.30 0.93
N ASN A 426 -6.55 10.29 0.91
CA ASN A 426 -5.78 9.36 0.09
C ASN A 426 -5.57 8.02 0.82
N ILE A 427 -5.78 6.91 0.11
CA ILE A 427 -5.47 5.54 0.55
C ILE A 427 -4.39 4.95 -0.39
N PRO A 428 -3.10 5.27 -0.14
CA PRO A 428 -2.01 4.91 -1.04
C PRO A 428 -1.52 3.46 -0.84
N PHE A 429 -1.95 2.54 -1.71
CA PHE A 429 -1.47 1.16 -1.72
C PHE A 429 -0.05 1.06 -2.30
N LEU A 430 0.93 0.73 -1.46
CA LEU A 430 2.36 0.72 -1.83
C LEU A 430 2.82 -0.52 -2.63
N ASN A 431 1.93 -1.49 -2.85
CA ASN A 431 2.24 -2.78 -3.48
C ASN A 431 1.21 -3.12 -4.57
N GLU A 432 1.67 -3.86 -5.60
CA GLU A 432 0.79 -4.52 -6.58
C GLU A 432 -0.01 -5.66 -5.93
N GLY A 433 -1.06 -6.15 -6.61
CA GLY A 433 -1.77 -7.37 -6.21
C GLY A 433 -2.88 -7.20 -5.17
N MET A 434 -3.29 -5.98 -4.84
CA MET A 434 -4.43 -5.73 -3.93
C MET A 434 -5.71 -6.38 -4.46
N SER A 435 -6.41 -7.10 -3.60
CA SER A 435 -7.56 -7.95 -3.92
C SER A 435 -8.88 -7.36 -3.39
N ASP A 436 -9.99 -8.08 -3.64
CA ASP A 436 -11.30 -7.76 -3.06
C ASP A 436 -11.25 -7.61 -1.53
N ALA A 437 -10.46 -8.45 -0.84
CA ALA A 437 -10.31 -8.38 0.61
C ALA A 437 -9.70 -7.04 1.06
N ASP A 438 -8.71 -6.54 0.33
CA ASP A 438 -7.96 -5.31 0.62
C ASP A 438 -8.83 -4.07 0.38
N TYR A 439 -9.49 -4.00 -0.78
CA TYR A 439 -10.40 -2.90 -1.12
C TYR A 439 -11.62 -2.86 -0.20
N LEU A 440 -12.25 -4.00 0.10
CA LEU A 440 -13.40 -4.04 1.01
C LEU A 440 -13.01 -3.74 2.45
N TYR A 441 -11.80 -4.10 2.89
CA TYR A 441 -11.28 -3.69 4.19
C TYR A 441 -11.08 -2.17 4.28
N ALA A 442 -10.46 -1.55 3.26
CA ALA A 442 -10.34 -0.10 3.18
C ALA A 442 -11.71 0.61 3.15
N PHE A 443 -12.70 0.04 2.44
CA PHE A 443 -14.07 0.54 2.43
C PHE A 443 -14.73 0.50 3.81
N GLN A 444 -14.64 -0.63 4.51
CA GLN A 444 -15.27 -0.82 5.82
C GLN A 444 -14.58 -0.02 6.93
N ARG A 445 -13.26 0.25 6.82
CA ARG A 445 -12.49 0.96 7.84
C ARG A 445 -12.37 2.46 7.62
N ILE A 446 -12.27 2.93 6.38
CA ILE A 446 -12.04 4.35 6.05
C ILE A 446 -13.22 4.94 5.28
N VAL A 447 -13.49 4.42 4.07
CA VAL A 447 -14.39 5.07 3.09
C VAL A 447 -15.80 5.24 3.65
N MET A 448 -16.41 4.15 4.10
CA MET A 448 -17.80 4.17 4.55
C MET A 448 -17.98 4.92 5.87
N PRO A 449 -17.15 4.72 6.92
CA PRO A 449 -17.25 5.52 8.15
C PRO A 449 -17.15 7.04 7.89
N ILE A 450 -16.15 7.48 7.12
CA ILE A 450 -15.98 8.90 6.77
C ILE A 450 -17.16 9.40 5.94
N ALA A 451 -17.61 8.64 4.94
CA ALA A 451 -18.77 9.01 4.12
C ALA A 451 -20.08 9.09 4.92
N PHE A 452 -20.26 8.26 5.94
CA PHE A 452 -21.40 8.36 6.86
C PHE A 452 -21.31 9.58 7.78
N GLU A 453 -20.12 9.93 8.30
CA GLU A 453 -19.94 11.15 9.10
C GLU A 453 -20.12 12.43 8.25
N PHE A 454 -19.63 12.44 7.00
CA PHE A 454 -19.81 13.53 6.06
C PHE A 454 -21.27 13.68 5.59
N ALA A 455 -22.02 12.58 5.54
CA ALA A 455 -23.42 12.51 5.10
C ALA A 455 -23.68 13.26 3.77
N PRO A 456 -23.12 12.82 2.63
CA PRO A 456 -23.24 13.51 1.35
C PRO A 456 -24.69 13.57 0.83
N ASP A 457 -25.02 14.65 0.13
CA ASP A 457 -26.32 14.83 -0.55
C ASP A 457 -26.34 14.19 -1.95
N PHE A 458 -25.15 13.90 -2.50
CA PHE A 458 -24.89 13.22 -3.78
C PHE A 458 -23.54 12.48 -3.74
N VAL A 459 -23.43 11.31 -4.38
CA VAL A 459 -22.17 10.57 -4.55
C VAL A 459 -21.81 10.46 -6.03
N LEU A 460 -20.63 10.96 -6.40
CA LEU A 460 -19.98 10.72 -7.68
C LEU A 460 -18.90 9.64 -7.48
N VAL A 461 -18.80 8.72 -8.44
CA VAL A 461 -17.72 7.73 -8.47
C VAL A 461 -16.91 7.92 -9.74
N SER A 462 -15.66 8.38 -9.59
CA SER A 462 -14.61 8.30 -10.60
C SER A 462 -14.24 6.83 -10.76
N ALA A 463 -14.77 6.21 -11.82
CA ALA A 463 -14.83 4.76 -11.94
C ALA A 463 -13.84 4.24 -12.99
N GLY A 464 -12.57 4.19 -12.60
CA GLY A 464 -11.56 3.40 -13.28
C GLY A 464 -11.74 1.91 -13.06
N PHE A 465 -11.37 1.10 -14.05
CA PHE A 465 -11.39 -0.36 -13.96
C PHE A 465 -10.01 -0.98 -14.25
N ASP A 466 -8.94 -0.25 -13.98
CA ASP A 466 -7.53 -0.68 -14.05
C ASP A 466 -7.03 -1.30 -12.73
N ALA A 467 -7.76 -1.11 -11.62
CA ALA A 467 -7.60 -1.97 -10.45
C ALA A 467 -8.21 -3.37 -10.66
N ALA A 468 -8.88 -3.62 -11.80
CA ALA A 468 -9.47 -4.91 -12.10
C ALA A 468 -8.43 -5.99 -12.43
N LYS A 469 -8.71 -7.21 -11.98
CA LYS A 469 -7.89 -8.40 -12.26
C LYS A 469 -7.72 -8.60 -13.77
N GLY A 470 -6.47 -8.49 -14.22
CA GLY A 470 -6.09 -8.67 -15.63
C GLY A 470 -5.78 -7.37 -16.36
N ASP A 471 -5.86 -6.21 -15.71
CA ASP A 471 -5.26 -4.98 -16.22
C ASP A 471 -3.73 -4.97 -16.02
N GLU A 472 -2.99 -4.69 -17.08
CA GLU A 472 -1.52 -4.78 -17.09
C GLU A 472 -0.82 -3.50 -16.58
N LEU A 473 -1.55 -2.37 -16.50
CA LEU A 473 -1.01 -1.12 -15.96
C LEU A 473 -1.21 -1.07 -14.44
N GLY A 474 -2.44 -1.30 -13.96
CA GLY A 474 -2.74 -1.25 -12.53
C GLY A 474 -2.17 -2.43 -11.74
N LYS A 475 -2.25 -3.65 -12.30
CA LYS A 475 -1.76 -4.91 -11.71
C LYS A 475 -2.33 -5.22 -10.31
N MET A 476 -3.57 -4.84 -10.10
CA MET A 476 -4.35 -5.26 -8.93
C MET A 476 -5.21 -6.48 -9.29
N LEU A 477 -5.94 -7.00 -8.30
CA LEU A 477 -6.70 -8.25 -8.37
C LEU A 477 -8.18 -8.08 -8.00
N VAL A 478 -8.72 -6.85 -8.08
CA VAL A 478 -10.15 -6.59 -7.81
C VAL A 478 -11.00 -7.31 -8.85
N SER A 479 -12.00 -8.06 -8.40
CA SER A 479 -12.94 -8.79 -9.25
C SER A 479 -14.15 -7.92 -9.59
N PRO A 480 -14.93 -8.28 -10.64
CA PRO A 480 -16.24 -7.68 -10.88
C PRO A 480 -17.16 -7.73 -9.66
N ASP A 481 -17.08 -8.79 -8.85
CA ASP A 481 -17.86 -8.93 -7.62
C ASP A 481 -17.41 -7.91 -6.56
N GLY A 482 -16.10 -7.67 -6.42
CA GLY A 482 -15.56 -6.60 -5.57
C GLY A 482 -16.14 -5.22 -5.94
N TYR A 483 -16.16 -4.89 -7.23
CA TYR A 483 -16.80 -3.67 -7.74
C TYR A 483 -18.32 -3.60 -7.47
N ALA A 484 -19.04 -4.72 -7.59
CA ALA A 484 -20.47 -4.78 -7.23
C ALA A 484 -20.70 -4.49 -5.73
N HIS A 485 -19.89 -5.08 -4.85
CA HIS A 485 -19.97 -4.83 -3.40
C HIS A 485 -19.60 -3.39 -3.02
N MET A 486 -18.54 -2.83 -3.60
CA MET A 486 -18.18 -1.40 -3.43
C MET A 486 -19.33 -0.48 -3.89
N THR A 487 -19.91 -0.73 -5.07
CA THR A 487 -21.08 0.01 -5.59
C THR A 487 -22.28 -0.06 -4.64
N HIS A 488 -22.52 -1.23 -4.03
CA HIS A 488 -23.63 -1.43 -3.11
C HIS A 488 -23.45 -0.64 -1.81
N MET A 489 -22.26 -0.66 -1.23
CA MET A 489 -21.96 0.12 -0.02
C MET A 489 -22.25 1.60 -0.24
N LEU A 490 -21.77 2.17 -1.35
CA LEU A 490 -22.02 3.57 -1.73
C LEU A 490 -23.50 3.87 -2.01
N SER A 491 -24.25 2.90 -2.51
CA SER A 491 -25.70 3.03 -2.77
C SER A 491 -26.55 3.21 -1.50
N SER A 492 -25.97 3.02 -0.30
CA SER A 492 -26.61 3.35 0.97
C SER A 492 -26.56 4.85 1.33
N LEU A 493 -25.65 5.61 0.71
CA LEU A 493 -25.44 7.04 0.95
C LEU A 493 -26.37 7.91 0.09
N ALA A 494 -26.53 9.19 0.43
CA ALA A 494 -27.26 10.19 -0.37
C ALA A 494 -28.71 9.82 -0.79
N GLY A 495 -29.35 8.88 -0.08
CA GLY A 495 -30.65 8.32 -0.47
C GLY A 495 -30.61 7.48 -1.77
N GLY A 496 -29.44 6.95 -2.12
CA GLY A 496 -29.18 6.20 -3.35
C GLY A 496 -28.79 7.06 -4.56
N LYS A 497 -28.58 8.37 -4.39
CA LYS A 497 -28.10 9.27 -5.47
C LYS A 497 -26.61 9.04 -5.76
N VAL A 498 -26.33 7.95 -6.48
CA VAL A 498 -25.00 7.56 -6.93
C VAL A 498 -24.90 7.69 -8.44
N LEU A 499 -23.90 8.41 -8.93
CA LEU A 499 -23.53 8.41 -10.35
C LEU A 499 -22.11 7.86 -10.50
N VAL A 500 -22.00 6.73 -11.18
CA VAL A 500 -20.74 6.13 -11.60
C VAL A 500 -20.36 6.75 -12.95
N ALA A 501 -19.13 7.23 -13.12
CA ALA A 501 -18.63 7.82 -14.36
C ALA A 501 -17.31 7.16 -14.78
N LEU A 502 -17.22 6.67 -16.01
CA LEU A 502 -16.06 5.91 -16.48
C LEU A 502 -14.78 6.79 -16.54
N GLU A 503 -13.71 6.31 -15.91
CA GLU A 503 -12.37 6.90 -15.95
C GLU A 503 -11.39 5.98 -16.70
N GLY A 504 -10.39 5.38 -16.03
CA GLY A 504 -9.39 4.45 -16.56
C GLY A 504 -9.83 2.98 -16.68
N GLY A 505 -8.86 2.07 -16.66
CA GLY A 505 -9.02 0.66 -17.06
C GLY A 505 -8.79 0.44 -18.56
N TYR A 506 -7.98 -0.56 -18.91
CA TYR A 506 -7.43 -0.72 -20.25
C TYR A 506 -7.54 -2.15 -20.81
N ASN A 507 -7.69 -3.17 -19.95
CA ASN A 507 -8.18 -4.48 -20.40
C ASN A 507 -9.68 -4.42 -20.74
N VAL A 508 -10.01 -4.32 -22.03
CA VAL A 508 -11.40 -4.16 -22.55
C VAL A 508 -12.39 -5.18 -21.97
N ASN A 509 -11.97 -6.42 -21.72
CA ASN A 509 -12.84 -7.44 -21.12
C ASN A 509 -13.04 -7.18 -19.62
N ALA A 510 -11.97 -6.93 -18.87
CA ALA A 510 -12.05 -6.68 -17.42
C ALA A 510 -12.90 -5.44 -17.10
N ILE A 511 -12.75 -4.36 -17.88
CA ILE A 511 -13.60 -3.17 -17.79
C ILE A 511 -15.07 -3.54 -18.03
N ALA A 512 -15.37 -4.28 -19.10
CA ALA A 512 -16.74 -4.62 -19.47
C ALA A 512 -17.43 -5.51 -18.43
N GLU A 513 -16.74 -6.51 -17.87
CA GLU A 513 -17.26 -7.35 -16.78
C GLU A 513 -17.48 -6.53 -15.50
N SER A 514 -16.50 -5.71 -15.09
CA SER A 514 -16.60 -4.91 -13.85
C SER A 514 -17.70 -3.84 -13.94
N ALA A 515 -17.80 -3.15 -15.09
CA ALA A 515 -18.87 -2.21 -15.37
C ALA A 515 -20.25 -2.88 -15.41
N HIS A 516 -20.35 -4.11 -15.94
CA HIS A 516 -21.58 -4.90 -15.91
C HIS A 516 -22.01 -5.21 -14.46
N ALA A 517 -21.07 -5.63 -13.62
CA ALA A 517 -21.33 -5.92 -12.21
C ALA A 517 -21.79 -4.67 -11.43
N CYS A 518 -21.13 -3.51 -11.62
CA CYS A 518 -21.61 -2.23 -11.08
C CYS A 518 -23.06 -1.92 -11.52
N VAL A 519 -23.37 -2.07 -12.81
CA VAL A 519 -24.72 -1.78 -13.33
C VAL A 519 -25.77 -2.74 -12.78
N GLN A 520 -25.47 -4.03 -12.62
CA GLN A 520 -26.36 -4.99 -11.95
C GLN A 520 -26.72 -4.53 -10.53
N THR A 521 -25.74 -4.08 -9.75
CA THR A 521 -25.98 -3.49 -8.44
C THR A 521 -26.85 -2.23 -8.51
N LEU A 522 -26.58 -1.32 -9.46
CA LEU A 522 -27.34 -0.07 -9.59
C LEU A 522 -28.82 -0.30 -9.93
N VAL A 523 -29.14 -1.25 -10.83
CA VAL A 523 -30.52 -1.64 -11.16
C VAL A 523 -31.20 -2.45 -10.05
N GLY A 524 -30.45 -2.87 -9.03
CA GLY A 524 -30.94 -3.56 -7.84
C GLY A 524 -31.11 -5.06 -7.99
N ASP A 525 -30.27 -5.71 -8.81
CA ASP A 525 -30.13 -7.17 -8.80
C ASP A 525 -29.53 -7.67 -7.48
N GLU A 526 -29.64 -8.98 -7.23
CA GLU A 526 -29.01 -9.62 -6.08
C GLU A 526 -27.48 -9.51 -6.18
N LEU A 527 -26.83 -9.18 -5.05
CA LEU A 527 -25.36 -9.12 -4.98
C LEU A 527 -24.75 -10.51 -5.22
N PRO A 528 -23.60 -10.60 -5.92
CA PRO A 528 -22.88 -11.86 -6.04
C PRO A 528 -22.40 -12.33 -4.67
N VAL A 529 -22.55 -13.64 -4.42
CA VAL A 529 -22.02 -14.29 -3.22
C VAL A 529 -20.51 -14.48 -3.41
N MET A 530 -19.72 -13.62 -2.77
CA MET A 530 -18.27 -13.76 -2.80
C MET A 530 -17.83 -15.05 -2.08
N PRO A 531 -16.80 -15.75 -2.58
CA PRO A 531 -16.16 -16.82 -1.83
C PRO A 531 -15.52 -16.27 -0.54
N SER A 532 -15.11 -17.15 0.38
CA SER A 532 -14.38 -16.73 1.58
C SER A 532 -13.08 -16.02 1.18
N LEU A 533 -13.06 -14.70 1.26
CA LEU A 533 -11.98 -13.85 0.77
C LEU A 533 -10.68 -13.97 1.59
N GLY A 534 -10.73 -14.60 2.76
CA GLY A 534 -9.63 -14.64 3.73
C GLY A 534 -9.47 -13.30 4.45
N SER A 535 -8.24 -13.01 4.89
CA SER A 535 -7.87 -11.73 5.48
C SER A 535 -7.34 -10.78 4.40
N ALA A 536 -7.54 -9.48 4.59
CA ALA A 536 -6.78 -8.46 3.87
C ALA A 536 -5.26 -8.66 4.09
N SER A 537 -4.46 -8.29 3.10
CA SER A 537 -3.01 -8.39 3.14
C SER A 537 -2.39 -7.47 4.20
N LEU A 538 -1.24 -7.87 4.74
CA LEU A 538 -0.51 -7.06 5.72
C LEU A 538 -0.17 -5.65 5.18
N ALA A 539 0.13 -5.55 3.88
CA ALA A 539 0.39 -4.28 3.22
C ALA A 539 -0.86 -3.37 3.25
N ALA A 540 -2.03 -3.88 2.85
CA ALA A 540 -3.27 -3.12 2.90
C ALA A 540 -3.69 -2.77 4.33
N THR A 541 -3.56 -3.69 5.29
CA THR A 541 -3.91 -3.39 6.69
C THR A 541 -3.02 -2.32 7.30
N ASN A 542 -1.72 -2.30 6.95
CA ASN A 542 -0.79 -1.27 7.39
C ASN A 542 -1.09 0.09 6.75
N THR A 543 -1.31 0.16 5.44
CA THR A 543 -1.75 1.39 4.75
C THR A 543 -3.04 1.93 5.40
N VAL A 544 -4.05 1.08 5.58
CA VAL A 544 -5.33 1.49 6.19
C VAL A 544 -5.16 1.97 7.64
N TYR A 545 -4.27 1.34 8.42
CA TYR A 545 -3.97 1.78 9.79
C TYR A 545 -3.33 3.18 9.84
N GLU A 546 -2.32 3.45 9.00
CA GLU A 546 -1.68 4.78 8.98
C GLU A 546 -2.61 5.86 8.40
N VAL A 547 -3.45 5.53 7.40
CA VAL A 547 -4.52 6.43 6.93
C VAL A 547 -5.51 6.72 8.05
N GLN A 548 -5.93 5.71 8.83
CA GLN A 548 -6.83 5.91 9.98
C GLN A 548 -6.20 6.85 11.02
N ARG A 549 -4.92 6.66 11.36
CA ARG A 549 -4.18 7.54 12.29
C ARG A 549 -4.09 8.97 11.79
N MET A 550 -3.80 9.17 10.51
CA MET A 550 -3.73 10.50 9.90
C MET A 550 -5.10 11.19 9.95
N GLN A 551 -6.15 10.48 9.54
CA GLN A 551 -7.51 11.01 9.44
C GLN A 551 -8.23 11.17 10.79
N ALA A 552 -7.74 10.57 11.89
CA ALA A 552 -8.24 10.80 13.25
C ALA A 552 -8.09 12.27 13.71
N ASN A 553 -7.22 13.06 13.06
CA ASN A 553 -7.12 14.51 13.27
C ASN A 553 -8.31 15.30 12.69
N HIS A 554 -9.16 14.66 11.88
CA HIS A 554 -10.19 15.31 11.07
C HIS A 554 -11.58 14.66 11.21
N TRP A 555 -11.64 13.35 11.45
CA TRP A 555 -12.87 12.55 11.45
C TRP A 555 -13.02 11.77 12.76
N ARG A 556 -14.14 11.97 13.47
CA ARG A 556 -14.38 11.31 14.77
C ARG A 556 -14.57 9.81 14.63
N CYS A 557 -15.08 9.36 13.48
CA CYS A 557 -15.22 7.94 13.17
C CYS A 557 -13.87 7.19 13.02
N MET A 558 -12.73 7.88 12.92
CA MET A 558 -11.40 7.27 12.82
C MET A 558 -10.76 6.99 14.19
N GLY A 559 -11.31 7.51 15.29
CA GLY A 559 -10.79 7.34 16.65
C GLY A 559 -10.20 8.63 17.23
N GLU A 560 -9.38 8.50 18.28
CA GLU A 560 -8.68 9.65 18.86
C GLU A 560 -7.43 10.00 18.04
N ALA A 561 -7.18 11.30 17.88
CA ALA A 561 -5.98 11.79 17.22
C ALA A 561 -4.74 11.41 18.04
N VAL A 562 -3.79 10.69 17.42
CA VAL A 562 -2.51 10.39 18.06
C VAL A 562 -1.74 11.70 18.23
N GLU A 563 -1.28 11.98 19.45
CA GLU A 563 -0.47 13.18 19.72
C GLU A 563 0.76 13.22 18.81
N GLY A 564 0.99 14.37 18.17
CA GLY A 564 2.17 14.59 17.36
C GLY A 564 3.45 14.49 18.20
N GLN A 565 4.55 14.06 17.59
CA GLN A 565 5.83 13.90 18.30
C GLN A 565 6.36 15.21 18.90
N ASP A 566 5.93 16.35 18.36
CA ASP A 566 6.18 17.70 18.90
C ASP A 566 5.36 18.02 20.15
N GLU A 567 4.19 17.41 20.39
CA GLU A 567 3.45 17.53 21.66
C GLU A 567 4.03 16.58 22.71
N LEU A 568 4.29 15.32 22.33
CA LEU A 568 4.93 14.32 23.20
C LEU A 568 6.29 14.80 23.74
N THR A 569 7.08 15.53 22.93
CA THR A 569 8.37 16.10 23.37
C THR A 569 8.23 17.30 24.31
N LYS A 570 7.06 17.97 24.36
CA LYS A 570 6.75 18.98 25.39
C LYS A 570 6.30 18.32 26.69
N ALA A 571 5.68 17.14 26.63
CA ALA A 571 5.19 16.41 27.79
C ALA A 571 6.32 15.84 28.67
N GLY A 572 7.47 15.46 28.09
CA GLY A 572 8.63 15.04 28.88
C GLY A 572 9.74 14.35 28.08
N LYS A 573 10.58 13.59 28.79
CA LYS A 573 11.58 12.71 28.18
C LYS A 573 10.86 11.51 27.56
N ILE A 574 10.90 11.39 26.24
CA ILE A 574 10.47 10.19 25.53
C ILE A 574 11.62 9.18 25.52
N GLU A 575 11.33 7.95 25.92
CA GLU A 575 12.19 6.77 25.72
C GLU A 575 11.40 5.75 24.89
N SER A 576 12.07 5.06 23.97
CA SER A 576 11.41 3.99 23.21
C SER A 576 11.23 2.77 24.09
N LEU A 577 10.06 2.11 24.01
CA LEU A 577 9.86 0.81 24.65
C LEU A 577 10.89 -0.22 24.15
N ALA A 578 11.36 -0.09 22.90
CA ALA A 578 12.44 -0.93 22.38
C ALA A 578 13.74 -0.78 23.19
N ASP A 579 14.11 0.44 23.56
CA ASP A 579 15.35 0.73 24.30
C ASP A 579 15.23 0.23 25.76
N ILE A 580 14.06 0.41 26.38
CA ILE A 580 13.74 -0.12 27.71
C ILE A 580 13.84 -1.65 27.73
N LEU A 581 13.28 -2.33 26.73
CA LEU A 581 13.31 -3.79 26.64
C LEU A 581 14.72 -4.33 26.33
N LYS A 582 15.53 -3.62 25.51
CA LYS A 582 16.95 -3.97 25.28
C LYS A 582 17.75 -3.87 26.58
N ALA A 583 17.64 -2.75 27.30
CA ALA A 583 18.32 -2.56 28.59
C ALA A 583 17.89 -3.60 29.63
N HIS A 584 16.59 -3.94 29.69
CA HIS A 584 16.11 -5.04 30.52
C HIS A 584 16.72 -6.38 30.12
N ARG A 585 16.64 -6.78 28.84
CA ARG A 585 17.20 -8.06 28.36
C ARG A 585 18.70 -8.18 28.65
N LEU A 586 19.46 -7.12 28.43
CA LEU A 586 20.89 -7.09 28.74
C LEU A 586 21.16 -7.35 30.23
N TYR A 587 20.44 -6.67 31.13
CA TYR A 587 20.56 -6.86 32.57
C TYR A 587 20.16 -8.29 33.02
N ASP A 588 19.03 -8.76 32.50
CA ASP A 588 18.40 -10.04 32.82
C ASP A 588 19.29 -11.22 32.38
N LEU A 589 19.75 -11.23 31.12
CA LEU A 589 20.59 -12.31 30.58
C LEU A 589 22.01 -12.33 31.14
N PHE A 590 22.55 -11.17 31.53
CA PHE A 590 23.82 -11.13 32.27
C PHE A 590 23.69 -11.79 33.65
N HIS A 591 22.59 -11.53 34.37
CA HIS A 591 22.40 -12.06 35.72
C HIS A 591 21.93 -13.52 35.79
N GLU A 592 21.22 -14.01 34.78
CA GLU A 592 20.70 -15.38 34.75
C GLU A 592 21.64 -16.37 34.03
N TYR A 593 22.35 -15.92 32.99
CA TYR A 593 23.15 -16.79 32.11
C TYR A 593 24.61 -16.35 31.92
N GLU A 594 25.06 -15.28 32.59
CA GLU A 594 26.42 -14.73 32.46
C GLU A 594 26.79 -14.39 31.00
N LEU A 595 25.81 -13.89 30.22
CA LEU A 595 26.04 -13.41 28.85
C LEU A 595 26.56 -11.98 28.84
N PHE A 596 27.66 -11.75 28.13
CA PHE A 596 28.38 -10.47 28.07
C PHE A 596 28.07 -9.72 26.77
N ASN A 597 27.80 -8.42 26.89
CA ASN A 597 27.60 -7.51 25.75
C ASN A 597 28.89 -7.28 24.95
N VAL A 598 28.75 -7.17 23.64
CA VAL A 598 29.85 -6.96 22.69
C VAL A 598 29.62 -5.69 21.89
N ALA A 599 30.49 -4.69 22.07
CA ALA A 599 30.52 -3.52 21.21
C ALA A 599 31.06 -3.87 19.81
N PHE A 600 30.46 -3.28 18.78
CA PHE A 600 30.88 -3.47 17.40
C PHE A 600 32.04 -2.54 17.02
N SER A 601 33.03 -3.09 16.31
CA SER A 601 34.10 -2.28 15.72
C SER A 601 33.67 -1.55 14.43
N SER A 602 32.52 -1.92 13.83
CA SER A 602 31.88 -1.16 12.76
C SER A 602 30.91 -0.14 13.33
N ALA A 603 31.12 1.14 13.04
CA ALA A 603 30.21 2.22 13.43
C ALA A 603 28.79 2.07 12.82
N SER A 604 28.67 1.41 11.66
CA SER A 604 27.39 1.08 11.02
C SER A 604 26.58 0.07 11.83
N LEU A 605 27.26 -0.92 12.40
CA LEU A 605 26.66 -1.93 13.27
C LEU A 605 26.39 -1.40 14.67
N GLU A 606 27.31 -0.63 15.26
CA GLU A 606 27.12 -0.03 16.58
C GLU A 606 25.89 0.91 16.62
N GLU A 607 25.72 1.75 15.59
CA GLU A 607 24.53 2.61 15.45
C GLU A 607 23.23 1.77 15.39
N ALA A 608 23.26 0.63 14.70
CA ALA A 608 22.07 -0.16 14.41
C ALA A 608 21.72 -1.24 15.46
N TYR A 609 22.73 -1.78 16.14
CA TYR A 609 22.67 -3.03 16.91
C TYR A 609 23.37 -3.01 18.28
N HIS A 610 23.76 -1.84 18.83
CA HIS A 610 24.28 -1.79 20.21
C HIS A 610 23.35 -2.50 21.21
N ASP A 611 23.96 -3.09 22.23
CA ASP A 611 23.30 -3.86 23.31
C ASP A 611 22.46 -5.06 22.85
N GLN A 612 22.69 -5.58 21.63
CA GLN A 612 21.93 -6.70 21.04
C GLN A 612 22.79 -7.90 20.59
N LEU A 613 24.11 -7.86 20.81
CA LEU A 613 25.02 -8.98 20.59
C LEU A 613 25.61 -9.41 21.94
N LEU A 614 25.18 -10.56 22.44
CA LEU A 614 25.65 -11.12 23.71
C LEU A 614 26.37 -12.46 23.48
N ILE A 615 27.43 -12.73 24.24
CA ILE A 615 28.23 -13.95 24.14
C ILE A 615 28.48 -14.59 25.52
N SER A 616 28.59 -15.92 25.56
CA SER A 616 29.00 -16.65 26.77
C SER A 616 30.51 -16.57 27.01
N GLU A 617 30.96 -16.75 28.26
CA GLU A 617 32.39 -16.71 28.61
C GLU A 617 33.22 -17.75 27.83
N ASN A 618 32.69 -18.96 27.67
CA ASN A 618 33.35 -20.11 27.03
C ASN A 618 33.38 -20.05 25.47
N ILE A 619 33.03 -18.92 24.86
CA ILE A 619 32.78 -18.78 23.41
C ILE A 619 33.90 -19.31 22.50
N TYR A 620 35.17 -19.15 22.89
CA TYR A 620 36.31 -19.57 22.07
C TYR A 620 36.74 -21.02 22.29
N ASP A 621 36.44 -21.59 23.46
CA ASP A 621 36.93 -22.91 23.90
C ASP A 621 35.85 -24.02 23.81
N ALA A 622 34.58 -23.65 23.64
CA ALA A 622 33.47 -24.59 23.53
C ALA A 622 33.58 -25.52 22.30
N GLU A 623 33.34 -26.82 22.51
CA GLU A 623 33.32 -27.82 21.42
C GLU A 623 32.10 -27.64 20.49
N VAL A 624 30.95 -27.31 21.10
CA VAL A 624 29.68 -27.02 20.43
C VAL A 624 29.36 -25.52 20.59
N LEU A 625 29.06 -24.86 19.47
CA LEU A 625 28.75 -23.43 19.42
C LEU A 625 27.36 -23.21 18.81
N LEU A 626 26.49 -22.52 19.52
CA LEU A 626 25.19 -22.06 19.04
C LEU A 626 25.25 -20.58 18.64
N VAL A 627 24.94 -20.30 17.37
CA VAL A 627 24.68 -18.94 16.88
C VAL A 627 23.17 -18.77 16.77
N PHE A 628 22.58 -18.03 17.71
CA PHE A 628 21.14 -17.82 17.80
C PHE A 628 20.78 -16.40 17.38
N MET A 629 20.14 -16.26 16.22
CA MET A 629 19.64 -14.99 15.70
C MET A 629 18.11 -14.99 15.77
N HIS A 630 17.52 -14.03 16.48
CA HIS A 630 16.09 -14.06 16.76
C HIS A 630 15.48 -12.68 17.01
N ASP A 631 14.15 -12.60 16.91
CA ASP A 631 13.37 -11.41 17.26
C ASP A 631 13.14 -11.34 18.78
N LEU A 632 12.80 -10.17 19.34
CA LEU A 632 12.58 -9.97 20.79
C LEU A 632 11.32 -10.67 21.36
N GLY A 633 10.68 -11.54 20.59
CA GLY A 633 9.44 -12.23 20.96
C GLY A 633 8.19 -11.46 20.52
N SER A 634 7.07 -11.68 21.21
CA SER A 634 5.76 -11.09 20.86
C SER A 634 5.15 -10.37 22.04
N MET A 635 4.76 -9.11 21.86
CA MET A 635 4.06 -8.34 22.89
C MET A 635 2.54 -8.40 22.67
N LYS A 636 1.80 -8.81 23.71
CA LYS A 636 0.35 -8.70 23.78
C LYS A 636 0.01 -7.41 24.50
N ALA A 637 -0.16 -6.33 23.76
CA ALA A 637 -0.65 -5.07 24.31
C ALA A 637 -2.12 -5.19 24.70
N ALA A 638 -2.44 -4.73 25.91
CA ALA A 638 -3.80 -4.41 26.32
C ALA A 638 -3.94 -2.88 26.31
N TYR A 639 -5.15 -2.38 26.06
CA TYR A 639 -5.40 -0.95 25.97
C TYR A 639 -6.51 -0.52 26.92
N THR A 640 -6.38 0.67 27.49
CA THR A 640 -7.48 1.31 28.20
C THR A 640 -8.52 1.79 27.19
N ALA A 641 -9.80 1.55 27.47
CA ALA A 641 -10.88 1.81 26.51
C ALA A 641 -11.21 3.30 26.30
N ALA A 642 -10.55 4.20 27.04
CA ALA A 642 -10.87 5.62 27.08
C ALA A 642 -9.83 6.52 26.37
N THR A 643 -8.55 6.12 26.35
CA THR A 643 -7.44 6.92 25.78
C THR A 643 -6.57 6.13 24.81
N LEU A 644 -6.87 4.84 24.59
CA LEU A 644 -6.02 3.88 23.87
C LEU A 644 -4.60 3.75 24.43
N ASP A 645 -4.34 4.26 25.65
CA ASP A 645 -3.10 4.04 26.37
C ASP A 645 -2.88 2.55 26.63
N THR A 646 -1.61 2.14 26.65
CA THR A 646 -1.24 0.75 26.96
C THR A 646 -1.52 0.46 28.45
N ASP A 647 -2.40 -0.49 28.73
CA ASP A 647 -2.64 -1.04 30.06
C ASP A 647 -1.40 -1.86 30.46
N LEU A 648 -0.54 -1.25 31.29
CA LEU A 648 0.75 -1.82 31.69
C LEU A 648 0.61 -3.07 32.57
N GLU A 649 -0.50 -3.24 33.30
CA GLU A 649 -0.72 -4.44 34.14
C GLU A 649 -1.09 -5.66 33.30
N ARG A 650 -1.80 -5.44 32.18
CA ARG A 650 -2.28 -6.50 31.29
C ARG A 650 -1.43 -6.73 30.06
N THR A 651 -0.51 -5.80 29.76
CA THR A 651 0.42 -5.94 28.64
C THR A 651 1.53 -6.93 28.98
N GLN A 652 1.72 -7.93 28.12
CA GLN A 652 2.61 -9.06 28.39
C GLN A 652 3.62 -9.24 27.25
N LEU A 653 4.90 -9.37 27.60
CA LEU A 653 5.95 -9.81 26.68
C LEU A 653 6.04 -11.34 26.72
N LEU A 654 5.93 -11.98 25.55
CA LEU A 654 6.20 -13.40 25.34
C LEU A 654 7.61 -13.54 24.76
N ASP A 655 8.61 -13.66 25.63
CA ASP A 655 9.97 -14.02 25.24
C ASP A 655 10.10 -15.55 25.09
N THR A 656 10.31 -16.00 23.85
CA THR A 656 10.51 -17.42 23.52
C THR A 656 12.00 -17.79 23.36
N SER A 657 12.92 -16.83 23.51
CA SER A 657 14.37 -17.08 23.41
C SER A 657 14.91 -17.86 24.61
N ARG A 658 14.35 -17.63 25.81
CA ARG A 658 14.72 -18.31 27.06
C ARG A 658 14.74 -19.83 26.95
N GLU A 659 13.74 -20.45 26.31
CA GLU A 659 13.69 -21.91 26.13
C GLU A 659 14.86 -22.47 25.29
N VAL A 660 15.42 -21.66 24.38
CA VAL A 660 16.62 -22.00 23.60
C VAL A 660 17.88 -21.80 24.44
N LEU A 661 17.95 -20.71 25.22
CA LEU A 661 19.08 -20.40 26.10
C LEU A 661 19.21 -21.40 27.26
N ASP A 662 18.11 -21.75 27.93
CA ASP A 662 18.05 -22.81 28.95
C ASP A 662 18.61 -24.13 28.39
N TRP A 663 18.13 -24.52 27.21
CA TRP A 663 18.59 -25.76 26.57
C TRP A 663 20.06 -25.72 26.13
N ALA A 664 20.57 -24.56 25.73
CA ALA A 664 21.96 -24.43 25.26
C ALA A 664 22.95 -24.30 26.41
N LEU A 665 22.69 -23.41 27.37
CA LEU A 665 23.61 -23.04 28.46
C LEU A 665 23.41 -23.91 29.70
N VAL A 666 22.16 -24.15 30.11
CA VAL A 666 21.86 -24.86 31.38
C VAL A 666 21.85 -26.37 31.18
N ASP A 667 21.12 -26.88 30.18
CA ASP A 667 21.05 -28.33 29.91
C ASP A 667 22.38 -28.88 29.35
N HIS A 668 23.11 -28.10 28.53
CA HIS A 668 24.25 -28.60 27.73
C HIS A 668 25.53 -27.75 27.74
N GLY A 669 25.61 -26.60 28.43
CA GLY A 669 26.85 -25.81 28.54
C GLY A 669 27.53 -25.39 27.23
N PHE A 670 26.79 -25.21 26.14
CA PHE A 670 27.34 -24.79 24.84
C PHE A 670 27.95 -23.38 24.90
N GLY A 671 28.84 -23.07 23.96
CA GLY A 671 29.14 -21.68 23.63
C GLY A 671 27.93 -21.05 22.95
N VAL A 672 27.55 -19.82 23.31
CA VAL A 672 26.38 -19.13 22.74
C VAL A 672 26.75 -17.74 22.23
N ILE A 673 26.25 -17.42 21.04
CA ILE A 673 26.13 -16.06 20.52
C ILE A 673 24.63 -15.76 20.40
N ASP A 674 24.09 -14.93 21.29
CA ASP A 674 22.71 -14.43 21.25
C ASP A 674 22.68 -13.11 20.45
N VAL A 675 21.84 -13.05 19.42
CA VAL A 675 21.73 -11.89 18.54
C VAL A 675 20.27 -11.50 18.39
N ASN A 676 19.88 -10.41 19.03
CA ASN A 676 18.56 -9.87 18.91
C ASN A 676 18.45 -8.96 17.68
N LEU A 677 17.58 -9.28 16.72
CA LEU A 677 17.41 -8.48 15.50
C LEU A 677 16.39 -7.34 15.62
N LEU A 678 16.26 -6.73 16.80
CA LEU A 678 15.51 -5.48 16.97
C LEU A 678 16.35 -4.28 16.52
N ALA A 679 16.75 -4.29 15.25
CA ALA A 679 17.44 -3.18 14.60
C ALA A 679 16.74 -1.85 14.93
N HIS A 680 17.51 -0.76 15.04
CA HIS A 680 16.94 0.59 15.18
C HIS A 680 16.18 1.02 13.91
N LEU A 681 14.98 0.49 13.75
CA LEU A 681 14.04 0.75 12.67
C LEU A 681 13.36 2.11 12.96
N ALA A 682 14.11 3.17 12.65
CA ALA A 682 13.80 4.60 12.69
C ALA A 682 13.92 5.33 14.05
N THR A 683 15.12 5.85 14.35
CA THR A 683 15.31 7.02 15.26
C THR A 683 16.32 8.08 14.78
N VAL A 684 16.76 8.07 13.51
CA VAL A 684 17.13 9.34 12.84
C VAL A 684 15.82 10.03 12.47
N LYS A 685 15.28 10.78 13.43
CA LYS A 685 14.10 11.68 13.35
C LYS A 685 13.21 11.51 12.11
N GLY A 686 12.20 10.64 12.21
CA GLY A 686 11.05 10.64 11.30
C GLY A 686 11.29 10.17 9.86
N GLN A 687 12.41 9.52 9.54
CA GLN A 687 12.60 8.92 8.22
C GLN A 687 11.98 7.51 8.10
N PRO A 688 11.33 7.17 6.97
CA PRO A 688 10.79 5.83 6.73
C PRO A 688 11.89 4.77 6.63
N ALA A 689 11.50 3.51 6.83
CA ALA A 689 12.44 2.38 6.81
C ALA A 689 12.95 2.06 5.40
N ASP A 690 14.24 2.32 5.15
CA ASP A 690 14.93 1.88 3.93
C ASP A 690 15.24 0.37 3.99
N VAL A 691 14.42 -0.42 3.30
CA VAL A 691 14.52 -1.89 3.21
C VAL A 691 15.87 -2.34 2.63
N ASN A 692 16.48 -1.58 1.72
CA ASN A 692 17.77 -1.95 1.12
C ASN A 692 18.92 -1.70 2.09
N ARG A 693 18.90 -0.55 2.79
CA ARG A 693 19.85 -0.25 3.87
C ARG A 693 19.76 -1.27 5.00
N ASN A 694 18.54 -1.68 5.38
CA ASN A 694 18.32 -2.67 6.43
C ASN A 694 18.91 -4.05 6.04
N LYS A 695 18.61 -4.54 4.82
CA LYS A 695 19.21 -5.80 4.30
C LYS A 695 20.73 -5.74 4.19
N ALA A 696 21.30 -4.58 3.85
CA ALA A 696 22.75 -4.39 3.84
C ALA A 696 23.35 -4.50 5.26
N ARG A 697 22.68 -3.95 6.27
CA ARG A 697 23.07 -4.03 7.69
C ARG A 697 22.92 -5.44 8.28
N GLU A 698 21.81 -6.13 8.01
CA GLU A 698 21.63 -7.55 8.38
C GLU A 698 22.76 -8.43 7.84
N LYS A 699 23.12 -8.20 6.56
CA LYS A 699 24.25 -8.88 5.92
C LYS A 699 25.58 -8.53 6.57
N GLU A 700 25.85 -7.25 6.84
CA GLU A 700 27.07 -6.80 7.50
C GLU A 700 27.22 -7.47 8.89
N LEU A 701 26.14 -7.47 9.70
CA LEU A 701 26.07 -8.11 11.01
C LEU A 701 26.35 -9.61 10.93
N ALA A 702 25.67 -10.32 10.03
CA ALA A 702 25.80 -11.75 9.88
C ALA A 702 27.24 -12.18 9.51
N LEU A 703 27.91 -11.42 8.65
CA LEU A 703 29.32 -11.66 8.30
C LEU A 703 30.27 -11.26 9.42
N TYR A 704 29.99 -10.17 10.14
CA TYR A 704 30.77 -9.73 11.30
C TYR A 704 30.82 -10.81 12.39
N ILE A 705 29.68 -11.41 12.71
CA ILE A 705 29.58 -12.50 13.70
C ILE A 705 30.41 -13.72 13.27
N TRP A 706 30.28 -14.11 12.01
CA TRP A 706 31.04 -15.25 11.48
C TRP A 706 32.55 -15.00 11.53
N ASP A 707 33.00 -13.85 11.02
CA ASP A 707 34.42 -13.56 10.84
C ASP A 707 35.12 -13.31 12.19
N ASN A 708 34.49 -12.62 13.15
CA ASN A 708 35.13 -12.23 14.42
C ASN A 708 34.96 -13.24 15.56
N PHE A 709 33.90 -14.07 15.58
CA PHE A 709 33.67 -15.01 16.69
C PHE A 709 33.70 -16.46 16.21
N VAL A 710 32.81 -16.83 15.27
CA VAL A 710 32.67 -18.23 14.84
C VAL A 710 33.97 -18.77 14.21
N SER A 711 34.63 -17.97 13.36
CA SER A 711 35.85 -18.39 12.68
C SER A 711 37.06 -18.55 13.61
N LEU A 712 37.08 -17.79 14.72
CA LEU A 712 38.15 -17.78 15.71
C LEU A 712 37.96 -18.83 16.82
N SER A 713 36.72 -19.32 17.03
CA SER A 713 36.43 -20.38 17.99
C SER A 713 37.11 -21.72 17.65
N SER A 714 37.38 -22.55 18.67
CA SER A 714 37.84 -23.93 18.50
C SER A 714 36.72 -24.91 18.12
N ALA A 715 35.46 -24.47 18.14
CA ALA A 715 34.28 -25.29 17.97
C ALA A 715 34.30 -26.14 16.67
N GLN A 716 34.04 -27.44 16.84
CA GLN A 716 33.98 -28.44 15.74
C GLN A 716 32.53 -28.70 15.28
N HIS A 717 31.56 -28.28 16.10
CA HIS A 717 30.13 -28.49 15.90
C HIS A 717 29.37 -27.18 16.07
N VAL A 718 29.18 -26.44 14.97
CA VAL A 718 28.42 -25.18 14.98
C VAL A 718 26.94 -25.46 14.63
N ILE A 719 26.04 -24.87 15.41
CA ILE A 719 24.59 -24.82 15.19
C ILE A 719 24.24 -23.39 14.79
N LEU A 720 23.59 -23.22 13.64
CA LEU A 720 22.99 -21.95 13.26
C LEU A 720 21.49 -22.03 13.55
N PHE A 721 20.95 -21.12 14.35
CA PHE A 721 19.53 -21.09 14.72
C PHE A 721 18.95 -19.73 14.41
N GLY A 722 18.00 -19.68 13.46
CA GLY A 722 17.20 -18.50 13.13
C GLY A 722 15.77 -18.64 13.63
N SER A 723 15.23 -17.58 14.21
CA SER A 723 13.80 -17.44 14.50
C SER A 723 13.29 -16.10 13.98
N GLY A 724 12.16 -16.09 13.26
CA GLY A 724 11.60 -14.88 12.64
C GLY A 724 12.58 -14.22 11.68
N ALA A 725 12.79 -12.90 11.81
CA ALA A 725 13.73 -12.15 10.96
C ALA A 725 15.17 -12.68 11.07
N GLY A 726 15.51 -13.34 12.19
CA GLY A 726 16.75 -14.11 12.39
C GLY A 726 17.07 -15.08 11.25
N CYS A 727 16.05 -15.65 10.61
CA CYS A 727 16.22 -16.55 9.47
C CYS A 727 16.80 -15.84 8.22
N SER A 728 16.48 -14.56 8.00
CA SER A 728 17.00 -13.77 6.86
C SER A 728 18.50 -13.55 7.00
N ALA A 729 18.93 -13.01 8.15
CA ALA A 729 20.33 -12.67 8.41
C ALA A 729 21.23 -13.92 8.45
N LEU A 730 20.77 -15.02 9.08
CA LEU A 730 21.48 -16.30 9.09
C LEU A 730 21.78 -16.79 7.65
N MET A 731 20.83 -16.61 6.73
CA MET A 731 21.02 -17.01 5.33
C MET A 731 22.01 -16.16 4.55
N GLU A 732 22.29 -14.93 4.98
CA GLU A 732 23.40 -14.15 4.41
C GLU A 732 24.76 -14.79 4.74
N MET A 733 24.95 -15.38 5.93
CA MET A 733 26.14 -16.22 6.20
C MET A 733 26.20 -17.40 5.24
N VAL A 734 25.08 -18.12 5.08
CA VAL A 734 24.99 -19.32 4.23
C VAL A 734 25.34 -19.03 2.77
N ARG A 735 24.93 -17.86 2.25
CA ARG A 735 25.26 -17.41 0.89
C ARG A 735 26.75 -17.07 0.72
N HIS A 736 27.42 -16.52 1.74
CA HIS A 736 28.75 -15.90 1.61
C HIS A 736 29.93 -16.64 2.25
N ARG A 737 29.69 -17.68 3.07
CA ARG A 737 30.75 -18.46 3.77
C ARG A 737 30.71 -19.96 3.43
N GLY A 738 30.09 -20.33 2.31
CA GLY A 738 29.66 -21.68 1.94
C GLY A 738 30.70 -22.82 1.89
N HIS A 739 32.01 -22.55 1.94
CA HIS A 739 33.04 -23.59 2.11
C HIS A 739 33.28 -23.87 3.60
N ALA A 740 33.67 -22.85 4.37
CA ALA A 740 33.95 -22.96 5.80
C ALA A 740 32.74 -23.47 6.61
N LEU A 741 31.52 -23.12 6.18
CA LEU A 741 30.28 -23.65 6.75
C LEU A 741 30.18 -25.18 6.66
N LYS A 742 30.60 -25.80 5.55
CA LYS A 742 30.49 -27.25 5.35
C LYS A 742 31.40 -28.05 6.29
N GLU A 743 32.50 -27.45 6.73
CA GLU A 743 33.49 -28.09 7.61
C GLU A 743 32.96 -28.19 9.05
N ARG A 744 32.35 -27.11 9.58
CA ARG A 744 31.99 -26.98 11.00
C ARG A 744 30.48 -26.97 11.32
N VAL A 745 29.61 -26.47 10.44
CA VAL A 745 28.17 -26.38 10.73
C VAL A 745 27.47 -27.73 10.56
N ARG A 746 26.78 -28.17 11.61
CA ARG A 746 26.10 -29.48 11.69
C ARG A 746 24.57 -29.39 11.63
N ALA A 747 24.01 -28.25 12.01
CA ALA A 747 22.56 -27.99 11.94
C ALA A 747 22.29 -26.53 11.58
N CYS A 748 21.27 -26.31 10.73
CA CYS A 748 20.70 -24.99 10.43
C CYS A 748 19.20 -25.02 10.75
N ILE A 749 18.79 -24.43 11.87
CA ILE A 749 17.38 -24.34 12.28
C ILE A 749 16.81 -23.02 11.75
N SER A 750 15.59 -23.04 11.22
CA SER A 750 14.86 -21.85 10.82
C SER A 750 13.39 -21.97 11.21
N VAL A 751 12.97 -21.20 12.20
CA VAL A 751 11.57 -21.11 12.65
C VAL A 751 10.96 -19.85 12.08
N LEU A 752 10.08 -20.02 11.09
CA LEU A 752 9.49 -18.94 10.29
C LEU A 752 8.00 -18.79 10.61
N GLY A 753 7.52 -17.54 10.59
CA GLY A 753 6.09 -17.23 10.73
C GLY A 753 5.33 -17.39 9.42
N HIS A 754 4.64 -16.34 8.99
CA HIS A 754 4.00 -16.26 7.66
C HIS A 754 4.93 -15.76 6.56
N GLU A 755 6.22 -15.65 6.85
CA GLU A 755 7.25 -15.11 5.95
C GLU A 755 7.72 -16.14 4.93
N GLU A 756 8.01 -15.71 3.70
CA GLU A 756 8.58 -16.60 2.70
C GLU A 756 9.98 -17.11 3.15
N PRO A 757 10.22 -18.43 3.11
CA PRO A 757 11.53 -18.96 3.46
C PRO A 757 12.64 -18.40 2.55
N PRO A 758 13.77 -17.92 3.12
CA PRO A 758 14.85 -17.31 2.36
C PRO A 758 15.43 -18.26 1.28
N ILE A 759 15.58 -17.72 0.08
CA ILE A 759 15.93 -18.49 -1.13
C ILE A 759 17.45 -18.67 -1.25
N LEU A 760 17.91 -19.90 -1.51
CA LEU A 760 19.29 -20.16 -1.97
C LEU A 760 19.35 -20.24 -3.50
N ASP A 761 20.33 -19.59 -4.11
CA ASP A 761 20.55 -19.66 -5.56
C ASP A 761 21.16 -20.98 -6.04
N ALA A 762 20.88 -21.34 -7.29
CA ALA A 762 21.36 -22.59 -7.88
C ALA A 762 22.90 -22.60 -8.05
N ALA A 763 23.47 -21.45 -8.39
CA ALA A 763 24.91 -21.26 -8.59
C ALA A 763 25.75 -21.41 -7.31
N SER A 764 25.13 -21.32 -6.13
CA SER A 764 25.82 -21.32 -4.83
C SER A 764 26.55 -22.63 -4.48
N GLY A 765 26.18 -23.77 -5.08
CA GLY A 765 26.78 -25.07 -4.77
C GLY A 765 26.58 -25.57 -3.32
N VAL A 766 25.80 -24.86 -2.49
CA VAL A 766 25.51 -25.25 -1.08
C VAL A 766 24.16 -25.94 -0.93
N ARG A 767 23.23 -25.80 -1.88
CA ARG A 767 21.86 -26.38 -1.83
C ARG A 767 21.79 -27.85 -1.37
N PRO A 768 22.63 -28.80 -1.86
CA PRO A 768 22.55 -30.20 -1.42
C PRO A 768 22.97 -30.40 0.03
N TRP A 769 23.99 -29.68 0.49
CA TRP A 769 24.40 -29.67 1.90
C TRP A 769 23.31 -29.03 2.75
N TYR A 770 22.85 -27.83 2.40
CA TYR A 770 21.83 -27.11 3.16
C TYR A 770 20.54 -27.94 3.30
N LYS A 771 20.09 -28.64 2.24
CA LYS A 771 18.94 -29.55 2.37
C LYS A 771 19.13 -30.64 3.43
N ASN A 772 20.33 -31.19 3.58
CA ASN A 772 20.61 -32.28 4.52
C ASN A 772 20.92 -31.78 5.95
N THR A 773 21.34 -30.53 6.09
CA THR A 773 21.78 -29.87 7.33
C THR A 773 20.68 -28.97 7.93
N SER A 774 19.66 -28.57 7.16
CA SER A 774 18.58 -27.68 7.62
C SER A 774 17.37 -28.40 8.21
N LEU A 775 16.68 -27.69 9.12
CA LEU A 775 15.33 -27.94 9.59
C LEU A 775 14.56 -26.62 9.50
N VAL A 776 13.60 -26.54 8.57
CA VAL A 776 12.78 -25.34 8.33
C VAL A 776 11.36 -25.61 8.78
N LEU A 777 10.84 -24.80 9.69
CA LEU A 777 9.55 -24.98 10.35
C LEU A 777 8.61 -23.83 9.98
N LEU A 778 7.36 -24.17 9.63
CA LEU A 778 6.32 -23.25 9.16
C LEU A 778 4.97 -23.58 9.82
N PRO A 779 4.11 -22.59 10.13
CA PRO A 779 2.80 -22.81 10.73
C PRO A 779 1.85 -23.53 9.76
N ALA A 780 0.81 -24.17 10.30
CA ALA A 780 -0.20 -24.93 9.55
C ALA A 780 -0.91 -24.11 8.45
N THR A 781 -0.98 -22.80 8.65
CA THR A 781 -1.65 -21.79 7.83
C THR A 781 -0.76 -21.18 6.74
N HIS A 782 0.49 -21.62 6.59
CA HIS A 782 1.42 -21.09 5.59
C HIS A 782 1.14 -21.60 4.17
N VAL A 783 1.11 -20.73 3.15
CA VAL A 783 0.79 -21.07 1.75
C VAL A 783 1.61 -22.26 1.22
N LEU A 784 2.93 -22.26 1.43
CA LEU A 784 3.82 -23.35 1.03
C LEU A 784 3.55 -24.71 1.70
N GLN A 785 2.74 -24.81 2.77
CA GLN A 785 2.36 -26.10 3.34
C GLN A 785 1.45 -26.91 2.39
N GLU A 786 0.57 -26.26 1.61
CA GLU A 786 -0.26 -26.97 0.63
C GLU A 786 0.58 -27.53 -0.53
N ASP A 787 1.54 -26.74 -1.03
CA ASP A 787 2.49 -27.19 -2.05
C ASP A 787 3.41 -28.31 -1.55
N ALA A 788 3.82 -28.26 -0.28
CA ALA A 788 4.59 -29.31 0.36
C ALA A 788 3.82 -30.64 0.45
N ARG A 789 2.47 -30.60 0.58
CA ARG A 789 1.62 -31.81 0.54
C ARG A 789 1.64 -32.53 -0.83
N ARG A 790 1.87 -31.81 -1.93
CA ARG A 790 1.68 -32.35 -3.30
C ARG A 790 2.96 -32.57 -4.11
N ALA A 791 4.04 -31.82 -3.88
CA ALA A 791 5.11 -31.72 -4.89
C ALA A 791 6.52 -32.15 -4.45
N GLY A 792 6.95 -31.92 -3.21
CA GLY A 792 8.35 -32.11 -2.75
C GLY A 792 9.42 -31.27 -3.48
N LYS A 793 9.09 -30.61 -4.60
CA LYS A 793 9.98 -29.84 -5.49
C LYS A 793 10.72 -28.71 -4.78
N HIS A 794 10.10 -28.10 -3.77
CA HIS A 794 10.58 -26.88 -3.13
C HIS A 794 11.71 -27.10 -2.09
N GLN A 795 11.92 -28.33 -1.61
CA GLN A 795 12.95 -28.63 -0.60
C GLN A 795 14.41 -28.33 -1.04
N LYS A 796 14.69 -28.32 -2.35
CA LYS A 796 16.03 -27.96 -2.87
C LYS A 796 16.27 -26.44 -2.90
N LYS A 797 15.22 -25.62 -2.80
CA LYS A 797 15.27 -24.14 -2.87
C LYS A 797 15.31 -23.51 -1.48
N PHE A 798 14.53 -24.07 -0.55
CA PHE A 798 14.30 -23.52 0.78
C PHE A 798 14.89 -24.34 1.94
N GLY A 799 15.44 -25.53 1.68
CA GLY A 799 15.90 -26.46 2.73
C GLY A 799 14.84 -27.51 3.11
N ASN A 800 15.05 -28.21 4.23
CA ASN A 800 14.17 -29.29 4.65
C ASN A 800 12.94 -28.74 5.38
N ILE A 801 11.88 -28.43 4.62
CA ILE A 801 10.61 -27.98 5.18
C ILE A 801 9.93 -29.14 5.92
N HIS A 802 9.69 -28.94 7.21
CA HIS A 802 9.03 -29.85 8.13
C HIS A 802 7.74 -29.25 8.67
N ARG A 803 6.80 -30.12 9.03
CA ARG A 803 5.64 -29.75 9.85
C ARG A 803 6.05 -29.77 11.33
N ALA A 804 5.45 -28.88 12.11
CA ALA A 804 5.39 -29.00 13.56
C ALA A 804 4.57 -30.25 13.95
N THR A 805 4.82 -30.77 15.15
CA THR A 805 4.08 -31.85 15.82
C THR A 805 3.16 -31.25 16.89
N ALA A 806 2.16 -31.93 17.45
CA ALA A 806 1.36 -33.05 16.95
C ALA A 806 -0.12 -32.64 16.75
N GLU A 807 -0.42 -31.36 17.01
CA GLU A 807 -1.68 -30.67 16.72
C GLU A 807 -1.27 -29.43 15.92
N ASP A 808 -1.85 -29.23 14.73
CA ASP A 808 -1.39 -28.26 13.71
C ASP A 808 -1.40 -26.81 14.23
N GLU A 809 -0.30 -26.34 14.82
CA GLU A 809 -0.18 -24.97 15.34
C GLU A 809 -0.27 -23.95 14.19
N SER A 810 -1.22 -23.04 14.35
CA SER A 810 -1.62 -22.02 13.39
C SER A 810 -1.06 -20.63 13.71
N ARG A 811 -0.56 -20.44 14.94
CA ARG A 811 -0.02 -19.18 15.47
C ARG A 811 1.52 -19.19 15.42
N PRO A 812 2.15 -18.31 14.62
CA PRO A 812 3.61 -18.16 14.60
C PRO A 812 4.25 -18.00 15.98
N THR A 813 3.58 -17.27 16.89
CA THR A 813 4.09 -16.94 18.24
C THR A 813 4.33 -18.13 19.15
N HIS A 814 3.75 -19.30 18.85
CA HIS A 814 3.95 -20.53 19.62
C HIS A 814 4.81 -21.56 18.88
N LEU A 815 5.13 -21.31 17.60
CA LEU A 815 5.72 -22.32 16.71
C LEU A 815 7.09 -22.80 17.19
N LEU A 816 7.90 -21.90 17.77
CA LEU A 816 9.20 -22.24 18.37
C LEU A 816 9.00 -23.27 19.50
N HIS A 817 8.25 -22.91 20.54
CA HIS A 817 7.94 -23.77 21.69
C HIS A 817 7.39 -25.14 21.28
N ALA A 818 6.34 -25.16 20.44
CA ALA A 818 5.74 -26.39 19.94
C ALA A 818 6.70 -27.27 19.11
N SER A 819 7.74 -26.67 18.52
CA SER A 819 8.75 -27.38 17.73
C SER A 819 10.02 -27.76 18.48
N MET A 820 10.25 -27.22 19.69
CA MET A 820 11.50 -27.45 20.44
C MET A 820 11.84 -28.94 20.65
N PRO A 821 10.90 -29.85 20.99
CA PRO A 821 11.21 -31.28 21.11
C PRO A 821 11.81 -31.87 19.81
N LYS A 822 11.28 -31.46 18.66
CA LYS A 822 11.74 -31.90 17.32
C LYS A 822 13.05 -31.22 16.89
N ILE A 823 13.28 -29.98 17.32
CA ILE A 823 14.56 -29.29 17.12
C ILE A 823 15.67 -30.01 17.91
N LYS A 824 15.41 -30.34 19.19
CA LYS A 824 16.32 -31.13 20.04
C LYS A 824 16.63 -32.51 19.41
N GLU A 825 15.60 -33.24 18.95
CA GLU A 825 15.78 -34.51 18.21
C GLU A 825 16.65 -34.36 16.95
N PHE A 826 16.38 -33.33 16.13
CA PHE A 826 17.14 -33.10 14.90
C PHE A 826 18.61 -32.79 15.20
N ILE A 827 18.91 -31.94 16.18
CA ILE A 827 20.30 -31.59 16.53
C ILE A 827 21.03 -32.81 17.10
N ALA A 828 20.39 -33.60 17.96
CA ALA A 828 20.92 -34.87 18.46
C ALA A 828 21.23 -35.89 17.35
N SER A 829 20.52 -35.83 16.20
CA SER A 829 20.83 -36.66 15.03
C SER A 829 22.04 -36.18 14.20
N LYS A 830 22.60 -35.00 14.49
CA LYS A 830 23.65 -34.32 13.71
C LYS A 830 24.96 -34.12 14.45
N ILE A 831 24.92 -34.07 15.78
CA ILE A 831 26.10 -33.88 16.65
C ILE A 831 26.36 -35.20 17.39
N PRO A 832 27.62 -35.66 17.50
CA PRO A 832 27.94 -36.86 18.28
C PRO A 832 27.47 -36.75 19.72
N LEU A 833 26.94 -37.84 20.28
CA LEU A 833 26.44 -37.88 21.65
C LEU A 833 27.53 -37.54 22.68
N GLU A 834 28.79 -37.89 22.39
CA GLU A 834 29.94 -37.54 23.23
C GLU A 834 30.15 -36.02 23.34
N ALA A 835 30.04 -35.27 22.23
CA ALA A 835 30.15 -33.80 22.23
C ALA A 835 28.94 -33.10 22.90
N LEU A 836 27.76 -33.73 22.85
CA LEU A 836 26.56 -33.25 23.57
C LEU A 836 26.66 -33.50 25.09
N LEU A 837 27.39 -34.54 25.53
CA LEU A 837 27.58 -34.89 26.93
C LEU A 837 28.83 -34.25 27.55
N ALA A 838 29.88 -33.99 26.76
CA ALA A 838 31.11 -33.36 27.21
C ALA A 838 30.94 -31.87 27.58
N ALA A 839 29.93 -31.22 27.00
CA ALA A 839 29.59 -29.83 27.29
C ALA A 839 28.67 -29.67 28.52
N ALA A 840 27.99 -30.73 28.97
CA ALA A 840 27.16 -30.69 30.18
C ALA A 840 28.03 -30.39 31.44
N PRO A 841 27.60 -29.48 32.33
CA PRO A 841 28.44 -28.99 33.41
C PRO A 841 28.85 -30.10 34.39
N SER A 842 30.16 -30.34 34.49
CA SER A 842 30.69 -31.33 35.44
C SER A 842 30.43 -30.89 36.88
N ALA A 843 29.69 -31.71 37.63
CA ALA A 843 29.45 -31.48 39.05
C ALA A 843 30.75 -31.67 39.86
N SER A 844 31.56 -30.61 39.92
CA SER A 844 32.85 -30.61 40.62
C SER A 844 32.68 -30.32 42.11
N SER A 845 33.32 -31.13 42.93
CA SER A 845 33.27 -31.06 44.39
C SER A 845 34.42 -30.24 44.97
N SER A 846 34.17 -29.59 46.12
CA SER A 846 35.09 -28.80 46.98
C SER A 846 35.34 -27.33 46.58
N GLY A 847 35.36 -26.36 47.51
CA GLY A 847 35.03 -26.44 48.94
C GLY A 847 35.22 -25.12 49.72
N ASN A 848 34.37 -24.92 50.75
CA ASN A 848 34.45 -23.95 51.85
C ASN A 848 34.83 -22.46 51.58
N GLY A 849 33.83 -21.59 51.70
CA GLY A 849 33.97 -20.17 52.05
C GLY A 849 32.73 -19.68 52.83
N SER A 850 32.87 -19.41 54.13
CA SER A 850 31.72 -19.16 55.02
C SER A 850 31.15 -17.73 54.91
N GLY A 851 29.83 -17.61 54.75
CA GLY A 851 29.07 -16.35 54.90
C GLY A 851 27.66 -16.61 55.41
N SER A 852 27.29 -16.04 56.56
CA SER A 852 26.07 -16.42 57.29
C SER A 852 24.77 -15.81 56.74
N ARG A 853 23.70 -16.61 56.71
CA ARG A 853 22.33 -16.13 56.94
C ARG A 853 21.62 -17.05 57.94
N GLY A 854 20.88 -16.44 58.87
CA GLY A 854 20.31 -17.11 60.05
C GLY A 854 19.12 -17.99 59.72
N GLY A 855 18.90 -19.01 60.56
CA GLY A 855 17.82 -19.99 60.38
C GLY A 855 16.42 -19.47 60.71
N GLY A 856 15.41 -20.24 60.28
CA GLY A 856 13.99 -19.90 60.42
C GLY A 856 13.03 -21.07 60.22
N ALA A 857 13.41 -22.26 60.68
CA ALA A 857 12.59 -23.46 60.91
C ALA A 857 11.56 -23.91 59.83
N ALA A 858 11.85 -25.07 59.23
CA ALA A 858 10.82 -26.04 58.83
C ALA A 858 10.96 -27.27 59.75
N GLU A 859 9.85 -27.86 60.19
CA GLU A 859 9.80 -29.23 60.71
C GLU A 859 9.02 -30.10 59.72
N ASP A 860 9.50 -31.34 59.54
CA ASP A 860 8.99 -32.32 58.60
C ASP A 860 7.58 -32.84 58.96
N VAL A 861 6.94 -33.57 58.02
CA VAL A 861 6.75 -35.01 58.20
C VAL A 861 6.30 -35.69 56.89
N VAL A 862 6.73 -36.95 56.75
CA VAL A 862 6.75 -37.77 55.54
C VAL A 862 5.39 -38.41 55.19
N MET A 863 5.24 -38.73 53.90
CA MET A 863 4.16 -39.49 53.26
C MET A 863 3.75 -40.80 53.97
N GLY A 864 2.44 -41.10 53.91
CA GLY A 864 1.89 -42.43 54.20
C GLY A 864 0.50 -42.63 53.60
N ALA A 865 0.35 -43.66 52.77
CA ALA A 865 -0.92 -44.26 52.32
C ALA A 865 -0.96 -45.74 52.79
N PRO A 866 -2.05 -46.53 52.69
CA PRO A 866 -3.34 -46.27 52.00
C PRO A 866 -4.62 -46.75 52.78
N ALA A 867 -5.74 -46.85 52.04
CA ALA A 867 -6.94 -47.70 52.25
C ALA A 867 -8.13 -47.18 53.09
N GLY A 868 -9.36 -47.55 52.68
CA GLY A 868 -10.55 -47.65 53.57
C GLY A 868 -11.83 -46.92 53.14
N GLU A 869 -12.73 -47.68 52.51
CA GLU A 869 -14.20 -47.59 52.32
C GLU A 869 -15.11 -46.54 53.03
N ASP A 870 -16.23 -46.26 52.35
CA ASP A 870 -17.62 -46.05 52.85
C ASP A 870 -18.15 -44.74 53.49
N SER A 871 -18.88 -44.00 52.63
CA SER A 871 -20.34 -43.71 52.77
C SER A 871 -20.83 -42.39 53.40
N ARG A 872 -22.05 -41.99 52.94
CA ARG A 872 -22.97 -40.92 53.39
C ARG A 872 -22.61 -39.49 52.95
N SER A 873 -23.29 -38.83 52.00
CA SER A 873 -24.73 -38.55 51.74
C SER A 873 -25.21 -37.20 52.27
N ASN A 874 -25.34 -36.23 51.36
CA ASN A 874 -26.34 -35.16 51.25
C ASN A 874 -25.85 -34.17 50.16
N GLY A 875 -26.59 -33.75 49.14
CA GLY A 875 -28.00 -33.98 48.85
C GLY A 875 -28.73 -32.67 48.60
N LEU A 876 -28.68 -32.13 47.37
CA LEU A 876 -29.62 -31.13 46.88
C LEU A 876 -29.58 -31.07 45.34
N VAL A 877 -30.74 -31.35 44.74
CA VAL A 877 -31.01 -31.36 43.30
C VAL A 877 -32.28 -30.54 43.09
N VAL A 878 -32.31 -29.67 42.08
CA VAL A 878 -33.52 -29.34 41.32
C VAL A 878 -33.17 -29.06 39.85
N ASP A 879 -33.77 -29.88 38.98
CA ASP A 879 -34.14 -29.81 37.56
C ASP A 879 -34.05 -28.45 36.79
N GLY A 880 -33.98 -28.41 35.45
CA GLY A 880 -33.99 -29.50 34.45
C GLY A 880 -34.39 -29.02 33.02
N ALA A 881 -34.58 -29.97 32.08
CA ALA A 881 -34.88 -29.83 30.63
C ALA A 881 -33.71 -29.39 29.72
N SER A 882 -33.04 -30.28 28.96
CA SER A 882 -33.44 -31.00 27.72
C SER A 882 -33.52 -30.10 26.47
N SER A 883 -32.97 -30.44 25.29
CA SER A 883 -32.86 -31.77 24.67
C SER A 883 -31.64 -31.94 23.74
N ALA A 884 -31.31 -33.20 23.41
CA ALA A 884 -30.24 -33.57 22.46
C ALA A 884 -30.74 -34.61 21.44
N VAL A 885 -30.27 -34.52 20.19
CA VAL A 885 -30.26 -35.58 19.14
C VAL A 885 -29.03 -35.25 18.24
N SER A 886 -27.93 -36.03 18.21
CA SER A 886 -27.68 -37.25 17.42
C SER A 886 -27.72 -37.04 15.88
N ALA A 887 -26.87 -37.64 15.04
CA ALA A 887 -25.60 -38.37 15.22
C ALA A 887 -24.97 -38.66 13.83
N THR A 888 -23.65 -38.85 13.79
CA THR A 888 -22.88 -39.72 12.86
C THR A 888 -23.35 -39.95 11.42
N ALA A 889 -22.53 -39.47 10.46
CA ALA A 889 -22.01 -40.29 9.35
C ALA A 889 -20.60 -39.77 8.99
#